data_AF-A0A5D2W5B4-F1
#
_entry.id   AF-A0A5D2W5B4-F1
#
_cell.length_a   1.000
_cell.length_b   1.000
_cell.length_c   1.000
_cell.angle_alpha   90.00
_cell.angle_beta   90.00
_cell.angle_gamma   90.00
#
_symmetry.space_group_name_H-M   'P 1'
#
loop_
_entity.id
_entity.type
_entity.pdbx_description
1 polymer ?
#
loop_
_entity_poly.entity_id
_entity_poly.type
_entity_poly.pdbx_seq_one_letter_code
_entity_poly.pdbx_strand_id
1 'polypeptide(L)'
;MEFRPRNYVAEEQSHSLPRSRADIHPFSSSSPQPILRQVDDNEENRNNEEFFDPLRAPDSKASVETVDGHDFESSSNGNDDSFPVQTKEWTSFKRFLMQRFPVSKMISVSSMSNTIVRSGKAHEKSSSSTHLEELDDPQKFSETDTKVITQQEYVSRLHELKDEINRAWHSEDRVKSLKLSIKVSRLLMDTSVSNFYPTLFVLVTDVLNMLGDMVWERIRQKAEFAEDGARLCSLRENFRASDVPIDAKETCYNWFCKVGSIRELLPRIYLELAIFPCWRFLIEQPAESLQRLVMMTRGIGDPLASAYCRLYIAHHAQKLPSHDTGYLITCLNDITLIFTRISSTKESAHGCFADSKRSLISLMEPSVEFIMKCILNDASQRRAGKVLVELGLGRSQEELFGGSPCVSIVLHHLLKELPIDIVSFHAVDILHLIKCSNDNSYDQCLNYRLVGLRLSEQISQIGSVEAVVNEVIQVVSEYGLDEYLKVVDAYLDIVLQNQMDDHLKTILEGISKLASDKVLAEDELASLQSILVKLLSHFKDLEHVFSLNHFLQILDMMHGNSRGIVNMHILDMATRNGYVHDPTTIQLLFEISQALHSDTDLVNMKNDDNQQQARLISRFVRMVDHGVEYERHLAFLMECRGALGSIIELKEILVHSSNCLATKALKDGKKHTAFVKTCIAFSEITIPSIPGHIKQLNLYLGTAEVALLGGLVSHSDGLIDSAINCLQSSDWMEEKQKK
;
A
#
# COMPACT_ATOMS: atom_id res chain seq x y z
N MET A 1 -45.54 44.97 0.78
CA MET A 1 -45.08 44.16 1.93
C MET A 1 -44.09 45.00 2.70
N GLU A 2 -44.51 45.58 3.82
CA GLU A 2 -43.61 46.31 4.72
C GLU A 2 -42.84 45.31 5.59
N PHE A 3 -41.52 45.41 5.60
CA PHE A 3 -40.67 44.59 6.45
C PHE A 3 -40.79 45.08 7.90
N ARG A 4 -41.18 44.18 8.81
CA ARG A 4 -41.18 44.47 10.26
C ARG A 4 -39.73 44.59 10.76
N PRO A 5 -39.41 45.60 11.59
CA PRO A 5 -38.10 45.69 12.20
C PRO A 5 -37.92 44.59 13.25
N ARG A 6 -36.73 43.97 13.23
CA ARG A 6 -36.36 42.86 14.10
C ARG A 6 -36.14 43.38 15.52
N ASN A 7 -36.86 42.80 16.50
CA ASN A 7 -36.80 43.23 17.90
C ASN A 7 -35.78 42.38 18.67
N TYR A 8 -34.53 42.84 18.67
CA TYR A 8 -33.40 42.15 19.29
C TYR A 8 -33.59 41.88 20.80
N VAL A 9 -34.39 42.70 21.49
CA VAL A 9 -34.66 42.52 22.93
C VAL A 9 -35.54 41.31 23.20
N ALA A 10 -36.49 41.01 22.31
CA ALA A 10 -37.35 39.83 22.44
C ALA A 10 -36.59 38.53 22.10
N GLU A 11 -35.65 38.60 21.15
CA GLU A 11 -34.78 37.47 20.77
C GLU A 11 -33.82 37.13 21.92
N GLU A 12 -33.23 38.14 22.58
CA GLU A 12 -32.34 37.97 23.73
C GLU A 12 -33.05 37.40 24.97
N GLN A 13 -34.31 37.81 25.23
CA GLN A 13 -35.11 37.23 26.32
C GLN A 13 -35.50 35.77 26.04
N SER A 14 -35.80 35.41 24.79
CA SER A 14 -36.18 34.05 24.41
C SER A 14 -35.02 33.03 24.48
N HIS A 15 -33.77 33.51 24.41
CA HIS A 15 -32.56 32.69 24.51
C HIS A 15 -31.85 32.77 25.87
N SER A 16 -32.43 33.47 26.84
CA SER A 16 -31.89 33.54 28.20
C SER A 16 -32.22 32.27 29.01
N LEU A 17 -31.26 31.34 29.09
CA LEU A 17 -31.34 30.23 30.05
C LEU A 17 -31.06 30.75 31.47
N PRO A 18 -31.84 30.37 32.50
CA PRO A 18 -31.57 30.78 33.86
C PRO A 18 -30.29 30.11 34.34
N ARG A 19 -29.23 30.90 34.60
CA ARG A 19 -28.00 30.42 35.22
C ARG A 19 -28.19 30.35 36.73
N SER A 20 -28.32 29.15 37.28
CA SER A 20 -28.12 28.92 38.71
C SER A 20 -26.62 28.87 39.01
N ARG A 21 -26.21 29.47 40.13
CA ARG A 21 -24.84 29.37 40.64
C ARG A 21 -24.53 27.90 40.94
N ALA A 22 -23.43 27.38 40.42
CA ALA A 22 -22.90 26.09 40.85
C ALA A 22 -22.32 26.26 42.28
N ASP A 23 -22.69 25.38 43.20
CA ASP A 23 -22.27 25.46 44.60
C ASP A 23 -20.77 25.14 44.80
N ILE A 24 -20.05 24.71 43.75
CA ILE A 24 -18.63 24.34 43.80
C ILE A 24 -17.92 24.84 42.53
N HIS A 25 -16.80 25.54 42.72
CA HIS A 25 -15.99 26.11 41.64
C HIS A 25 -15.07 25.04 41.03
N PRO A 26 -14.92 24.94 39.70
CA PRO A 26 -14.12 23.89 39.03
C PRO A 26 -12.60 23.95 39.28
N PHE A 27 -12.14 24.79 40.22
CA PHE A 27 -10.74 24.85 40.69
C PHE A 27 -10.61 24.65 42.22
N SER A 28 -11.67 24.28 42.93
CA SER A 28 -11.59 23.99 44.37
C SER A 28 -11.39 22.50 44.63
N SER A 29 -10.15 22.03 44.51
CA SER A 29 -9.68 20.83 45.20
C SER A 29 -8.64 21.27 46.24
N SER A 30 -8.93 20.93 47.49
CA SER A 30 -8.27 21.35 48.73
C SER A 30 -6.81 20.92 48.85
N SER A 31 -5.91 21.89 49.07
CA SER A 31 -4.55 21.67 49.56
C SER A 31 -4.56 21.25 51.05
N PRO A 32 -3.62 20.41 51.52
CA PRO A 32 -3.41 20.19 52.95
C PRO A 32 -2.73 21.42 53.60
N GLN A 33 -3.28 21.89 54.72
CA GLN A 33 -2.76 23.05 55.47
C GLN A 33 -1.34 22.80 56.04
N PRO A 34 -0.46 23.82 56.06
CA PRO A 34 0.79 23.76 56.80
C PRO A 34 0.59 24.18 58.26
N ILE A 35 1.32 23.51 59.15
CA ILE A 35 1.37 23.72 60.59
C ILE A 35 1.99 25.10 60.90
N LEU A 36 1.23 25.94 61.61
CA LEU A 36 1.70 27.20 62.20
C LEU A 36 2.72 26.94 63.32
N ARG A 37 3.93 27.49 63.18
CA ARG A 37 4.78 27.88 64.32
C ARG A 37 5.08 29.37 64.22
N GLN A 38 4.59 30.11 65.22
CA GLN A 38 4.93 31.50 65.50
C GLN A 38 6.40 31.61 65.92
N VAL A 39 7.14 32.53 65.31
CA VAL A 39 8.22 33.29 65.96
C VAL A 39 8.20 34.73 65.40
N ASP A 40 8.35 35.66 66.34
CA ASP A 40 8.20 37.12 66.28
C ASP A 40 8.93 37.90 65.17
N ASP A 41 8.33 39.07 64.93
CA ASP A 41 8.83 40.23 64.20
C ASP A 41 10.25 40.65 64.60
N ASN A 42 11.13 40.89 63.61
CA ASN A 42 11.91 42.12 63.47
C ASN A 42 12.84 42.11 62.23
N GLU A 43 12.94 43.31 61.63
CA GLU A 43 13.96 43.84 60.72
C GLU A 43 13.85 43.65 59.18
N GLU A 44 14.20 44.77 58.54
CA GLU A 44 13.92 45.20 57.17
C GLU A 44 14.79 44.52 56.09
N ASN A 45 14.27 44.51 54.86
CA ASN A 45 14.95 44.30 53.57
C ASN A 45 15.57 42.92 53.27
N ARG A 46 14.84 42.09 52.51
CA ARG A 46 15.27 41.42 51.24
C ARG A 46 14.19 40.46 50.73
N ASN A 47 13.30 40.93 49.85
CA ASN A 47 12.44 40.05 49.05
C ASN A 47 13.17 39.69 47.74
N ASN A 48 13.87 38.55 47.74
CA ASN A 48 14.18 37.78 46.54
C ASN A 48 13.71 36.34 46.83
N GLU A 49 12.41 36.07 46.67
CA GLU A 49 11.97 34.71 46.38
C GLU A 49 11.90 34.60 44.86
N GLU A 50 13.01 34.13 44.28
CA GLU A 50 13.14 33.91 42.85
C GLU A 50 12.18 32.79 42.40
N PHE A 51 11.23 33.16 41.53
CA PHE A 51 10.53 32.21 40.67
C PHE A 51 11.56 31.43 39.85
N PHE A 52 11.69 30.12 40.11
CA PHE A 52 12.63 29.25 39.42
C PHE A 52 12.12 28.95 38.00
N ASP A 53 12.75 29.52 36.97
CA ASP A 53 12.45 29.20 35.56
C ASP A 53 13.24 27.95 35.13
N PRO A 54 12.57 26.80 34.90
CA PRO A 54 13.24 25.54 34.57
C PRO A 54 13.85 25.48 33.16
N LEU A 55 13.87 26.60 32.41
CA LEU A 55 14.57 26.74 31.14
C LEU A 55 15.91 27.49 31.26
N ARG A 56 16.26 27.99 32.44
CA ARG A 56 17.56 28.63 32.67
C ARG A 56 18.53 27.60 33.25
N ALA A 57 19.72 27.49 32.66
CA ALA A 57 20.80 26.67 33.21
C ALA A 57 21.36 27.32 34.49
N PRO A 58 21.75 26.56 35.53
CA PRO A 58 22.61 27.08 36.58
C PRO A 58 24.04 27.21 36.03
N ASP A 59 24.68 28.35 36.26
CA ASP A 59 26.05 28.62 35.83
C ASP A 59 27.03 27.58 36.40
N SER A 60 27.56 26.69 35.54
CA SER A 60 28.70 25.85 35.89
C SER A 60 29.77 25.92 34.80
N LYS A 61 30.81 26.72 35.08
CA LYS A 61 32.12 26.57 34.44
C LYS A 61 32.72 25.24 34.90
N ALA A 62 32.78 24.26 34.01
CA ALA A 62 33.69 23.12 34.16
C ALA A 62 34.19 22.68 32.79
N SER A 63 35.49 22.43 32.74
CA SER A 63 36.34 22.20 31.57
C SER A 63 36.01 20.92 30.79
N VAL A 64 36.22 21.04 29.48
CA VAL A 64 36.13 19.98 28.47
C VAL A 64 37.15 18.87 28.73
N GLU A 65 36.69 17.63 28.82
CA GLU A 65 37.47 16.44 28.47
C GLU A 65 36.72 15.64 27.39
N THR A 66 37.39 15.48 26.25
CA THR A 66 37.01 14.64 25.13
C THR A 66 37.28 13.18 25.46
N VAL A 67 36.26 12.31 25.32
CA VAL A 67 36.47 10.86 25.19
C VAL A 67 35.68 10.36 23.98
N ASP A 68 36.41 9.69 23.10
CA ASP A 68 36.00 9.09 21.84
C ASP A 68 34.90 8.02 21.99
N GLY A 69 34.22 7.79 20.87
CA GLY A 69 33.04 6.96 20.75
C GLY A 69 33.23 5.48 21.08
N HIS A 70 32.14 4.90 21.59
CA HIS A 70 31.86 3.48 21.48
C HIS A 70 30.35 3.28 21.34
N ASP A 71 29.96 2.69 20.21
CA ASP A 71 28.64 2.13 19.97
C ASP A 71 28.33 1.07 21.04
N PHE A 72 27.20 1.21 21.73
CA PHE A 72 26.63 0.18 22.60
C PHE A 72 25.27 -0.24 22.05
N GLU A 73 25.28 -1.27 21.20
CA GLU A 73 24.13 -2.17 21.09
C GLU A 73 23.97 -2.90 22.43
N SER A 74 22.88 -2.63 23.15
CA SER A 74 22.46 -3.43 24.30
C SER A 74 21.30 -4.31 23.90
N SER A 75 21.60 -5.60 23.79
CA SER A 75 20.63 -6.68 23.70
C SER A 75 20.02 -6.92 25.07
N SER A 76 18.68 -6.94 25.17
CA SER A 76 17.97 -7.53 26.29
C SER A 76 16.71 -8.25 25.82
N ASN A 77 16.74 -9.58 25.88
CA ASN A 77 15.60 -10.46 25.70
C ASN A 77 14.69 -10.40 26.92
N GLY A 78 13.38 -10.18 26.73
CA GLY A 78 12.36 -10.40 27.74
C GLY A 78 10.99 -9.80 27.39
N ASN A 79 10.14 -10.62 26.75
CA ASN A 79 8.68 -10.49 26.61
C ASN A 79 8.06 -9.07 26.60
N ASP A 80 8.15 -8.39 25.46
CA ASP A 80 7.16 -7.41 25.05
C ASP A 80 7.08 -7.36 23.52
N ASP A 81 6.34 -8.30 22.92
CA ASP A 81 6.19 -8.38 21.45
C ASP A 81 5.31 -7.24 20.89
N SER A 82 4.68 -6.40 21.73
CA SER A 82 3.68 -5.40 21.30
C SER A 82 4.30 -4.05 20.87
N PHE A 83 5.25 -3.51 21.63
CA PHE A 83 5.93 -2.24 21.31
C PHE A 83 6.83 -2.28 20.05
N PRO A 84 7.61 -3.36 19.79
CA PRO A 84 8.40 -3.49 18.58
C PRO A 84 7.53 -3.58 17.32
N VAL A 85 6.35 -4.22 17.44
CA VAL A 85 5.41 -4.40 16.32
C VAL A 85 4.78 -3.06 15.94
N GLN A 86 4.26 -2.29 16.88
CA GLN A 86 3.63 -0.98 16.61
C GLN A 86 4.61 0.03 15.99
N THR A 87 5.88 0.02 16.43
CA THR A 87 6.92 0.91 15.90
C THR A 87 7.30 0.56 14.45
N LYS A 88 7.30 -0.75 14.12
CA LYS A 88 7.50 -1.24 12.74
C LYS A 88 6.32 -0.86 11.84
N GLU A 89 5.09 -0.96 12.32
CA GLU A 89 3.89 -0.58 11.58
C GLU A 89 3.87 0.92 11.24
N TRP A 90 4.16 1.79 12.20
CA TRP A 90 4.24 3.24 11.95
C TRP A 90 5.32 3.59 10.93
N THR A 91 6.49 2.94 11.00
CA THR A 91 7.58 3.18 10.05
C THR A 91 7.20 2.74 8.64
N SER A 92 6.51 1.60 8.50
CA SER A 92 5.96 1.14 7.22
C SER A 92 4.90 2.08 6.69
N PHE A 93 4.02 2.59 7.55
CA PHE A 93 2.99 3.56 7.17
C PHE A 93 3.58 4.90 6.69
N LYS A 94 4.61 5.43 7.37
CA LYS A 94 5.35 6.62 6.92
C LYS A 94 5.97 6.41 5.53
N ARG A 95 6.60 5.25 5.30
CA ARG A 95 7.19 4.90 3.98
C ARG A 95 6.12 4.85 2.89
N PHE A 96 4.97 4.23 3.19
CA PHE A 96 3.82 4.21 2.29
C PHE A 96 3.34 5.62 1.92
N LEU A 97 3.18 6.52 2.90
CA LEU A 97 2.78 7.90 2.62
C LEU A 97 3.78 8.62 1.69
N MET A 98 5.08 8.50 1.95
CA MET A 98 6.10 9.16 1.13
C MET A 98 6.21 8.56 -0.28
N GLN A 99 5.90 7.28 -0.47
CA GLN A 99 5.86 6.63 -1.78
C GLN A 99 4.61 7.00 -2.57
N ARG A 100 3.44 7.03 -1.92
CA ARG A 100 2.16 7.38 -2.54
C ARG A 100 2.08 8.86 -2.88
N PHE A 101 2.72 9.72 -2.08
CA PHE A 101 2.75 11.18 -2.27
C PHE A 101 4.19 11.67 -2.45
N PRO A 102 4.85 11.31 -3.57
CA PRO A 102 6.25 11.63 -3.79
C PRO A 102 6.47 13.12 -4.01
N VAL A 103 7.69 13.56 -3.72
CA VAL A 103 8.14 14.94 -3.87
C VAL A 103 8.15 15.32 -5.36
N SER A 104 7.12 16.02 -5.84
CA SER A 104 7.02 16.52 -7.22
C SER A 104 7.71 17.89 -7.40
N LYS A 105 8.03 18.32 -8.62
CA LYS A 105 9.07 19.35 -8.81
C LYS A 105 8.70 20.82 -8.51
N MET A 106 7.42 21.23 -8.40
CA MET A 106 7.07 22.64 -8.15
C MET A 106 5.82 22.82 -7.27
N ILE A 107 5.85 23.83 -6.40
CA ILE A 107 4.75 24.23 -5.52
C ILE A 107 4.69 25.76 -5.42
N SER A 108 3.49 26.33 -5.49
CA SER A 108 3.19 27.69 -5.05
C SER A 108 2.87 27.71 -3.54
N VAL A 109 3.71 28.38 -2.76
CA VAL A 109 3.61 28.47 -1.29
C VAL A 109 2.93 29.78 -0.88
N SER A 110 2.07 29.75 0.14
CA SER A 110 1.35 30.94 0.65
C SER A 110 2.22 31.84 1.55
N SER A 111 1.81 33.10 1.73
CA SER A 111 2.59 34.13 2.47
C SER A 111 2.83 33.79 3.96
N MET A 112 2.10 32.86 4.57
CA MET A 112 2.38 32.43 5.96
C MET A 112 3.69 31.65 6.09
N SER A 113 4.15 31.02 5.01
CA SER A 113 5.47 30.37 4.93
C SER A 113 6.62 31.37 4.72
N ASN A 114 6.35 32.67 4.49
CA ASN A 114 7.40 33.70 4.38
C ASN A 114 8.13 33.97 5.71
N THR A 115 7.62 33.50 6.87
CA THR A 115 8.39 33.57 8.12
C THR A 115 9.64 32.68 8.08
N ILE A 116 9.69 31.70 7.18
CA ILE A 116 10.85 30.84 6.93
C ILE A 116 11.82 31.47 5.92
N VAL A 117 11.31 32.23 4.95
CA VAL A 117 12.09 32.89 3.88
C VAL A 117 12.95 34.04 4.40
N ARG A 118 12.55 34.70 5.49
CA ARG A 118 13.20 35.95 5.93
C ARG A 118 14.51 35.74 6.72
N SER A 119 14.90 34.50 7.03
CA SER A 119 16.08 34.21 7.86
C SER A 119 17.31 33.71 7.08
N GLY A 120 17.31 33.80 5.75
CA GLY A 120 18.32 33.19 4.87
C GLY A 120 19.37 34.12 4.25
N LYS A 121 19.46 35.42 4.61
CA LYS A 121 20.55 36.28 4.12
C LYS A 121 21.58 36.54 5.21
N ALA A 122 22.71 35.85 5.13
CA ALA A 122 23.90 36.13 5.91
C ALA A 122 24.64 37.37 5.37
N HIS A 123 24.94 38.29 6.30
CA HIS A 123 26.10 39.18 6.34
C HIS A 123 26.30 40.20 5.20
N GLU A 124 25.84 41.43 5.42
CA GLU A 124 26.64 42.63 5.14
C GLU A 124 26.58 43.57 6.34
N LYS A 125 27.75 44.05 6.77
CA LYS A 125 27.98 44.87 7.96
C LYS A 125 27.26 46.22 7.86
N SER A 126 26.49 46.60 8.89
CA SER A 126 26.69 47.89 9.58
C SER A 126 25.76 48.04 10.81
N SER A 127 26.40 48.49 11.89
CA SER A 127 25.87 49.37 12.95
C SER A 127 24.80 48.88 13.92
N SER A 128 25.24 48.89 15.18
CA SER A 128 24.53 48.80 16.45
C SER A 128 23.27 49.66 16.59
N SER A 129 22.36 49.14 17.44
CA SER A 129 21.22 49.79 18.12
C SER A 129 19.93 50.02 17.31
N THR A 130 19.10 48.97 17.20
CA THR A 130 17.61 49.02 17.14
C THR A 130 17.03 47.63 16.85
N HIS A 131 17.22 46.66 17.75
CA HIS A 131 16.67 45.30 17.53
C HIS A 131 16.04 44.73 18.80
N LEU A 132 15.05 45.42 19.38
CA LEU A 132 14.22 44.84 20.44
C LEU A 132 12.76 45.33 20.50
N GLU A 133 12.25 46.12 19.56
CA GLU A 133 10.85 46.63 19.63
C GLU A 133 9.94 46.35 18.41
N GLU A 134 10.42 45.69 17.35
CA GLU A 134 9.58 45.47 16.14
C GLU A 134 8.83 44.12 16.10
N LEU A 135 8.34 43.61 17.24
CA LEU A 135 7.54 42.37 17.26
C LEU A 135 6.13 42.53 17.85
N ASP A 136 5.61 43.75 17.99
CA ASP A 136 4.30 44.00 18.63
C ASP A 136 3.26 44.73 17.77
N ASP A 137 3.43 44.79 16.44
CA ASP A 137 2.44 45.47 15.57
C ASP A 137 1.71 44.51 14.61
N PRO A 138 0.40 44.23 14.80
CA PRO A 138 -0.37 43.30 13.95
C PRO A 138 -0.71 43.86 12.56
N GLN A 139 -0.38 45.11 12.23
CA GLN A 139 -0.96 45.84 11.09
C GLN A 139 -0.09 45.98 9.83
N LYS A 140 1.05 45.29 9.71
CA LYS A 140 1.87 45.29 8.46
C LYS A 140 1.89 43.94 7.72
N PHE A 141 0.73 43.34 7.50
CA PHE A 141 0.56 42.10 6.72
C PHE A 141 0.03 42.29 5.29
N SER A 142 -0.09 43.53 4.79
CA SER A 142 -0.86 43.81 3.56
C SER A 142 -0.06 43.93 2.25
N GLU A 143 1.18 43.44 2.15
CA GLU A 143 1.89 43.40 0.85
C GLU A 143 2.13 41.95 0.42
N THR A 144 1.33 41.54 -0.56
CA THR A 144 1.28 40.23 -1.20
C THR A 144 2.45 40.05 -2.16
N ASP A 145 3.50 39.34 -1.72
CA ASP A 145 4.54 38.78 -2.60
C ASP A 145 4.63 37.26 -2.37
N THR A 146 3.95 36.50 -3.23
CA THR A 146 4.03 35.03 -3.32
C THR A 146 5.38 34.62 -3.91
N LYS A 147 6.31 34.14 -3.07
CA LYS A 147 7.56 33.51 -3.52
C LYS A 147 7.36 32.02 -3.75
N VAL A 148 7.69 31.56 -4.94
CA VAL A 148 7.68 30.14 -5.32
C VAL A 148 8.96 29.48 -4.77
N ILE A 149 8.82 28.54 -3.84
CA ILE A 149 9.92 27.78 -3.22
C ILE A 149 9.83 26.34 -3.73
N THR A 150 10.97 25.69 -3.97
CA THR A 150 10.98 24.28 -4.42
C THR A 150 10.73 23.32 -3.27
N GLN A 151 10.15 22.14 -3.53
CA GLN A 151 9.89 21.13 -2.47
C GLN A 151 11.18 20.67 -1.79
N GLN A 152 12.28 20.56 -2.55
CA GLN A 152 13.60 20.19 -2.02
C GLN A 152 14.13 21.25 -1.05
N GLU A 153 13.92 22.52 -1.35
CA GLU A 153 14.31 23.63 -0.47
C GLU A 153 13.49 23.61 0.84
N TYR A 154 12.20 23.25 0.75
CA TYR A 154 11.37 23.03 1.93
C TYR A 154 11.92 21.91 2.83
N VAL A 155 12.27 20.77 2.24
CA VAL A 155 12.86 19.62 2.95
C VAL A 155 14.20 20.01 3.57
N SER A 156 15.09 20.66 2.82
CA SER A 156 16.39 21.12 3.33
C SER A 156 16.21 22.07 4.52
N ARG A 157 15.28 23.02 4.43
CA ARG A 157 15.05 23.99 5.49
C ARG A 157 14.47 23.36 6.76
N LEU A 158 13.67 22.30 6.62
CA LEU A 158 13.18 21.53 7.75
C LEU A 158 14.31 20.73 8.43
N HIS A 159 15.27 20.20 7.65
CA HIS A 159 16.49 19.59 8.21
C HIS A 159 17.36 20.62 8.95
N GLU A 160 17.52 21.83 8.40
CA GLU A 160 18.25 22.90 9.09
C GLU A 160 17.59 23.29 10.43
N LEU A 161 16.26 23.38 10.46
CA LEU A 161 15.49 23.62 11.70
C LEU A 161 15.66 22.48 12.70
N LYS A 162 15.64 21.23 12.22
CA LYS A 162 15.91 20.03 13.04
C LYS A 162 17.29 20.13 13.70
N ASP A 163 18.31 20.47 12.92
CA ASP A 163 19.68 20.61 13.43
C ASP A 163 19.81 21.80 14.40
N GLU A 164 19.09 22.90 14.15
CA GLU A 164 19.08 24.05 15.07
C GLU A 164 18.39 23.72 16.41
N ILE A 165 17.31 22.93 16.39
CA ILE A 165 16.66 22.43 17.60
C ILE A 165 17.63 21.58 18.42
N ASN A 166 18.35 20.65 17.77
CA ASN A 166 19.37 19.82 18.42
C ASN A 166 20.50 20.66 19.03
N ARG A 167 21.05 21.61 18.27
CA ARG A 167 22.11 22.51 18.77
C ARG A 167 21.63 23.31 19.98
N ALA A 168 20.45 23.91 19.90
CA ALA A 168 19.86 24.67 21.01
C ALA A 168 19.64 23.77 22.24
N TRP A 169 19.21 22.52 22.05
CA TRP A 169 19.02 21.57 23.13
C TRP A 169 20.33 21.19 23.80
N HIS A 170 21.39 20.91 23.03
CA HIS A 170 22.71 20.60 23.60
C HIS A 170 23.37 21.81 24.27
N SER A 171 23.01 23.04 23.85
CA SER A 171 23.42 24.28 24.53
C SER A 171 22.55 24.64 25.74
N GLU A 172 21.69 23.73 26.18
CA GLU A 172 20.72 23.91 27.28
C GLU A 172 19.66 25.01 27.09
N ASP A 173 19.57 25.61 25.90
CA ASP A 173 18.59 26.64 25.55
C ASP A 173 17.24 26.01 25.18
N ARG A 174 16.55 25.53 26.22
CA ARG A 174 15.27 24.84 26.10
C ARG A 174 14.16 25.76 25.59
N VAL A 175 14.22 27.06 25.93
CA VAL A 175 13.28 28.08 25.40
C VAL A 175 13.38 28.13 23.88
N LYS A 176 14.60 28.21 23.35
CA LYS A 176 14.83 28.28 21.91
C LYS A 176 14.44 26.99 21.21
N SER A 177 14.79 25.83 21.77
CA SER A 177 14.35 24.53 21.22
C SER A 177 12.82 24.45 21.11
N LEU A 178 12.09 24.87 22.15
CA LEU A 178 10.62 24.89 22.12
C LEU A 178 10.09 25.91 21.09
N LYS A 179 10.64 27.12 21.04
CA LYS A 179 10.24 28.16 20.06
C LYS A 179 10.46 27.71 18.62
N LEU A 180 11.58 27.04 18.33
CA LEU A 180 11.85 26.48 17.00
C LEU A 180 10.89 25.34 16.66
N SER A 181 10.57 24.49 17.64
CA SER A 181 9.61 23.40 17.44
C SER A 181 8.18 23.91 17.21
N ILE A 182 7.79 25.02 17.84
CA ILE A 182 6.56 25.74 17.52
C ILE A 182 6.57 26.18 16.06
N LYS A 183 7.67 26.79 15.58
CA LYS A 183 7.81 27.17 14.16
C LYS A 183 7.68 25.97 13.21
N VAL A 184 8.26 24.82 13.57
CA VAL A 184 8.14 23.58 12.79
C VAL A 184 6.69 23.09 12.76
N SER A 185 5.98 23.06 13.89
CA SER A 185 4.57 22.62 13.93
C SER A 185 3.61 23.55 13.15
N ARG A 186 3.92 24.85 13.06
CA ARG A 186 3.14 25.82 12.27
C ARG A 186 3.11 25.50 10.78
N LEU A 187 4.07 24.73 10.29
CA LEU A 187 4.09 24.30 8.89
C LEU A 187 2.86 23.49 8.50
N LEU A 188 2.29 22.75 9.45
CA LEU A 188 1.08 21.96 9.23
C LEU A 188 -0.19 22.82 9.13
N MET A 189 -0.11 24.13 9.36
CA MET A 189 -1.21 25.06 9.09
C MET A 189 -1.30 25.44 7.62
N ASP A 190 -0.24 25.28 6.82
CA ASP A 190 -0.23 25.64 5.40
C ASP A 190 -0.71 24.46 4.54
N THR A 191 -2.02 24.43 4.26
CA THR A 191 -2.67 23.41 3.43
C THR A 191 -2.80 23.84 1.97
N SER A 192 -2.23 24.99 1.57
CA SER A 192 -2.18 25.44 0.17
C SER A 192 -1.43 24.47 -0.74
N VAL A 193 -0.65 23.58 -0.12
CA VAL A 193 0.19 22.59 -0.74
C VAL A 193 -0.36 21.18 -0.52
N SER A 194 -1.60 20.96 -0.97
CA SER A 194 -2.38 19.76 -0.64
C SER A 194 -1.67 18.44 -0.97
N ASN A 195 -1.08 18.30 -2.16
CA ASN A 195 -0.42 17.05 -2.60
C ASN A 195 0.88 16.71 -1.84
N PHE A 196 1.57 17.69 -1.27
CA PHE A 196 2.79 17.47 -0.48
C PHE A 196 2.48 17.34 1.01
N TYR A 197 1.28 17.73 1.45
CA TYR A 197 0.90 17.74 2.86
C TYR A 197 1.11 16.40 3.58
N PRO A 198 0.80 15.22 2.99
CA PRO A 198 1.09 13.93 3.63
C PRO A 198 2.57 13.72 3.94
N THR A 199 3.45 14.11 3.01
CA THR A 199 4.90 14.03 3.17
C THR A 199 5.42 15.07 4.14
N LEU A 200 4.89 16.29 4.10
CA LEU A 200 5.17 17.33 5.08
C LEU A 200 4.82 16.88 6.50
N PHE A 201 3.65 16.26 6.67
CA PHE A 201 3.20 15.70 7.94
C PHE A 201 4.21 14.70 8.50
N VAL A 202 4.70 13.76 7.68
CA VAL A 202 5.72 12.79 8.09
C VAL A 202 6.99 13.49 8.59
N LEU A 203 7.50 14.46 7.81
CA LEU A 203 8.75 15.14 8.16
C LEU A 203 8.62 16.00 9.42
N VAL A 204 7.51 16.74 9.57
CA VAL A 204 7.25 17.57 10.75
C VAL A 204 7.08 16.70 11.99
N THR A 205 6.26 15.65 11.91
CA THR A 205 6.01 14.76 13.06
C THR A 205 7.27 14.03 13.51
N ASP A 206 8.22 13.72 12.62
CA ASP A 206 9.52 13.16 13.00
C ASP A 206 10.38 14.16 13.80
N VAL A 207 10.35 15.45 13.47
CA VAL A 207 11.03 16.49 14.27
C VAL A 207 10.33 16.67 15.62
N LEU A 208 9.00 16.66 15.66
CA LEU A 208 8.25 16.79 16.90
C LEU A 208 8.44 15.58 17.83
N ASN A 209 8.45 14.35 17.29
CA ASN A 209 8.73 13.14 18.05
C ASN A 209 10.13 13.18 18.67
N MET A 210 11.14 13.64 17.91
CA MET A 210 12.49 13.85 18.43
C MET A 210 12.51 14.82 19.62
N LEU A 211 11.78 15.94 19.55
CA LEU A 211 11.62 16.81 20.72
C LEU A 211 10.94 16.08 21.89
N GLY A 212 9.88 15.31 21.62
CA GLY A 212 9.17 14.52 22.63
C GLY A 212 10.09 13.56 23.37
N ASP A 213 10.92 12.80 22.63
CA ASP A 213 11.89 11.85 23.18
C ASP A 213 12.95 12.58 24.03
N MET A 214 13.41 13.75 23.57
CA MET A 214 14.37 14.57 24.31
C MET A 214 13.78 15.10 25.62
N VAL A 215 12.52 15.54 25.62
CA VAL A 215 11.81 15.98 26.83
C VAL A 215 11.60 14.80 27.79
N TRP A 216 11.18 13.64 27.28
CA TRP A 216 11.04 12.41 28.04
C TRP A 216 12.35 12.04 28.75
N GLU A 217 13.45 12.00 28.01
CA GLU A 217 14.76 11.64 28.55
C GLU A 217 15.24 12.65 29.60
N ARG A 218 15.00 13.95 29.41
CA ARG A 218 15.30 14.97 30.43
C ARG A 218 14.52 14.75 31.73
N ILE A 219 13.21 14.47 31.63
CA ILE A 219 12.39 14.24 32.82
C ILE A 219 12.83 12.97 33.53
N ARG A 220 13.16 11.93 32.76
CA ARG A 220 13.71 10.67 33.28
C ARG A 220 15.04 10.89 34.01
N GLN A 221 15.97 11.64 33.42
CA GLN A 221 17.24 11.98 34.04
C GLN A 221 17.04 12.73 35.35
N LYS A 222 16.13 13.71 35.39
CA LYS A 222 15.77 14.41 36.65
C LYS A 222 15.11 13.52 37.70
N ALA A 223 14.53 12.39 37.32
CA ALA A 223 13.99 11.42 38.26
C ALA A 223 15.05 10.43 38.78
N GLU A 224 16.04 10.09 37.95
CA GLU A 224 17.08 9.11 38.28
C GLU A 224 18.32 9.72 38.95
N PHE A 225 18.58 11.02 38.74
CA PHE A 225 19.78 11.71 39.21
C PHE A 225 19.45 13.01 39.97
N ALA A 226 20.22 13.29 41.02
CA ALA A 226 20.21 14.55 41.75
C ALA A 226 21.03 15.63 41.03
N GLU A 227 20.90 16.88 41.47
CA GLU A 227 21.58 18.04 40.84
C GLU A 227 23.12 17.96 40.89
N ASP A 228 23.67 17.20 41.83
CA ASP A 228 25.11 16.93 41.98
C ASP A 228 25.60 15.73 41.14
N GLY A 229 24.72 15.14 40.33
CA GLY A 229 25.00 13.96 39.51
C GLY A 229 24.94 12.63 40.29
N ALA A 230 24.58 12.65 41.58
CA ALA A 230 24.39 11.43 42.35
C ALA A 230 23.13 10.68 41.89
N ARG A 231 23.23 9.36 41.69
CA ARG A 231 22.10 8.54 41.26
C ARG A 231 21.13 8.34 42.43
N LEU A 232 19.92 8.88 42.31
CA LEU A 232 18.83 8.76 43.28
C LEU A 232 18.17 7.37 43.21
N CYS A 233 17.80 6.96 42.00
CA CYS A 233 17.14 5.68 41.74
C CYS A 233 17.31 5.25 40.27
N SER A 234 16.80 4.07 39.92
CA SER A 234 16.66 3.65 38.51
C SER A 234 15.19 3.40 38.25
N LEU A 235 14.58 4.16 37.34
CA LEU A 235 13.20 3.90 36.95
C LEU A 235 13.19 2.61 36.11
N ARG A 236 12.36 1.65 36.53
CA ARG A 236 12.09 0.44 35.74
C ARG A 236 11.26 0.82 34.52
N GLU A 237 11.31 0.02 33.45
CA GLU A 237 10.52 0.27 32.23
C GLU A 237 9.00 0.39 32.48
N ASN A 238 8.49 -0.23 33.56
CA ASN A 238 7.10 -0.20 34.03
C ASN A 238 6.91 0.57 35.36
N PHE A 239 7.66 1.67 35.58
CA PHE A 239 7.48 2.54 36.74
C PHE A 239 6.08 3.15 36.83
N ARG A 240 5.62 3.40 38.06
CA ARG A 240 4.36 4.09 38.38
C ARG A 240 4.62 5.57 38.68
N ALA A 241 3.59 6.40 38.54
CA ALA A 241 3.71 7.83 38.86
C ALA A 241 4.07 8.08 40.35
N SER A 242 3.74 7.16 41.27
CA SER A 242 4.17 7.24 42.67
C SER A 242 5.68 7.18 42.86
N ASP A 243 6.38 6.52 41.94
CA ASP A 243 7.81 6.22 42.04
C ASP A 243 8.69 7.40 41.56
N VAL A 244 8.05 8.44 41.01
CA VAL A 244 8.71 9.60 40.42
C VAL A 244 8.87 10.71 41.47
N PRO A 245 10.09 11.24 41.68
CA PRO A 245 10.35 12.37 42.60
C PRO A 245 9.54 13.62 42.25
N ILE A 246 9.30 14.45 43.27
CA ILE A 246 8.49 15.68 43.13
C ILE A 246 9.13 16.64 42.11
N ASP A 247 10.44 16.85 42.16
CA ASP A 247 11.14 17.78 41.25
C ASP A 247 11.00 17.37 39.76
N ALA A 248 11.01 16.07 39.48
CA ALA A 248 10.78 15.53 38.15
C ALA A 248 9.32 15.70 37.72
N LYS A 249 8.36 15.52 38.63
CA LYS A 249 6.93 15.79 38.39
C LYS A 249 6.68 17.26 38.10
N GLU A 250 7.25 18.16 38.88
CA GLU A 250 7.12 19.61 38.66
C GLU A 250 7.72 20.01 37.31
N THR A 251 8.90 19.47 36.97
CA THR A 251 9.50 19.69 35.65
C THR A 251 8.58 19.20 34.53
N CYS A 252 7.99 18.01 34.67
CA CYS A 252 7.05 17.47 33.70
C CYS A 252 5.78 18.34 33.57
N TYR A 253 5.17 18.72 34.69
CA TYR A 253 4.00 19.58 34.72
C TYR A 253 4.27 20.95 34.06
N ASN A 254 5.44 21.54 34.35
CA ASN A 254 5.87 22.80 33.74
C ASN A 254 5.98 22.72 32.21
N TRP A 255 6.42 21.58 31.65
CA TRP A 255 6.40 21.38 30.19
C TRP A 255 4.99 21.42 29.62
N PHE A 256 4.02 20.75 30.27
CA PHE A 256 2.61 20.80 29.86
C PHE A 256 2.03 22.22 30.00
N CYS A 257 2.35 22.97 31.05
CA CYS A 257 1.93 24.37 31.18
C CYS A 257 2.50 25.25 30.07
N LYS A 258 3.78 25.08 29.74
CA LYS A 258 4.46 25.85 28.69
C LYS A 258 3.89 25.53 27.31
N VAL A 259 3.66 24.26 26.99
CA VAL A 259 2.96 23.87 25.76
C VAL A 259 1.52 24.40 25.75
N GLY A 260 0.79 24.27 26.86
CA GLY A 260 -0.58 24.76 27.00
C GLY A 260 -0.73 26.29 26.79
N SER A 261 0.34 27.06 27.04
CA SER A 261 0.36 28.52 26.84
C SER A 261 0.47 28.97 25.38
N ILE A 262 0.76 28.06 24.44
CA ILE A 262 0.93 28.37 23.01
C ILE A 262 -0.40 28.85 22.43
N ARG A 263 -0.50 30.09 21.95
CA ARG A 263 -1.79 30.69 21.53
C ARG A 263 -2.49 29.94 20.37
N GLU A 264 -1.73 29.45 19.39
CA GLU A 264 -2.28 28.78 18.21
C GLU A 264 -2.70 27.34 18.52
N LEU A 265 -3.89 26.95 18.07
CA LEU A 265 -4.49 25.66 18.40
C LEU A 265 -3.71 24.46 17.82
N LEU A 266 -3.37 24.50 16.53
CA LEU A 266 -2.75 23.35 15.85
C LEU A 266 -1.34 23.05 16.39
N PRO A 267 -0.40 24.03 16.48
CA PRO A 267 0.88 23.84 17.17
C PRO A 267 0.76 23.30 18.59
N ARG A 268 -0.21 23.81 19.37
CA ARG A 268 -0.44 23.37 20.74
C ARG A 268 -0.79 21.89 20.81
N ILE A 269 -1.75 21.43 19.99
CA ILE A 269 -2.17 20.02 19.96
C ILE A 269 -1.00 19.11 19.57
N TYR A 270 -0.28 19.44 18.49
CA TYR A 270 0.84 18.61 18.03
C TYR A 270 1.98 18.51 19.04
N LEU A 271 2.35 19.63 19.68
CA LEU A 271 3.42 19.62 20.69
C LEU A 271 2.98 18.90 21.96
N GLU A 272 1.72 19.04 22.37
CA GLU A 272 1.19 18.30 23.52
C GLU A 272 1.15 16.79 23.25
N LEU A 273 0.80 16.40 22.01
CA LEU A 273 0.86 15.00 21.55
C LEU A 273 2.29 14.46 21.50
N ALA A 274 3.26 15.27 21.07
CA ALA A 274 4.66 14.87 21.04
C ALA A 274 5.23 14.58 22.44
N ILE A 275 4.88 15.38 23.45
CA ILE A 275 5.26 15.14 24.84
C ILE A 275 4.26 14.27 25.61
N PHE A 276 3.23 13.73 24.94
CA PHE A 276 2.15 12.98 25.57
C PHE A 276 2.61 11.77 26.39
N PRO A 277 3.65 11.00 25.98
CA PRO A 277 4.18 9.94 26.81
C PRO A 277 4.57 10.41 28.22
N CYS A 278 5.04 11.67 28.34
CA CYS A 278 5.46 12.26 29.62
C CYS A 278 4.33 12.33 30.67
N TRP A 279 3.06 12.22 30.28
CA TRP A 279 1.95 12.09 31.24
C TRP A 279 2.16 10.96 32.24
N ARG A 280 2.89 9.91 31.85
CA ARG A 280 3.24 8.76 32.69
C ARG A 280 4.04 9.13 33.94
N PHE A 281 4.78 10.26 33.94
CA PHE A 281 5.46 10.76 35.13
C PHE A 281 4.50 11.39 36.14
N LEU A 282 3.30 11.82 35.70
CA LEU A 282 2.32 12.52 36.52
C LEU A 282 1.17 11.61 36.95
N ILE A 283 0.58 10.87 36.00
CA ILE A 283 -0.60 10.03 36.19
C ILE A 283 -0.51 8.74 35.39
N GLU A 284 -1.14 7.67 35.87
CA GLU A 284 -1.10 6.36 35.22
C GLU A 284 -1.96 6.27 33.96
N GLN A 285 -3.13 6.92 33.96
CA GLN A 285 -4.07 6.92 32.83
C GLN A 285 -4.52 8.33 32.45
N PRO A 286 -3.93 8.96 31.41
CA PRO A 286 -4.30 10.30 30.97
C PRO A 286 -5.53 10.33 30.03
N ALA A 287 -6.59 9.58 30.36
CA ALA A 287 -7.77 9.44 29.50
C ALA A 287 -8.51 10.76 29.28
N GLU A 288 -8.66 11.59 30.33
CA GLU A 288 -9.28 12.91 30.23
C GLU A 288 -8.48 13.87 29.35
N SER A 289 -7.15 13.83 29.45
CA SER A 289 -6.25 14.61 28.61
C SER A 289 -6.36 14.20 27.14
N LEU A 290 -6.44 12.89 26.86
CA LEU A 290 -6.66 12.39 25.51
C LEU A 290 -8.01 12.84 24.95
N GLN A 291 -9.08 12.68 25.74
CA GLN A 291 -10.42 13.11 25.33
C GLN A 291 -10.48 14.62 25.07
N ARG A 292 -9.80 15.43 25.91
CA ARG A 292 -9.66 16.87 25.67
C ARG A 292 -9.00 17.15 24.33
N LEU A 293 -7.87 16.50 24.03
CA LEU A 293 -7.15 16.69 22.76
C LEU A 293 -8.01 16.31 21.56
N VAL A 294 -8.74 15.19 21.62
CA VAL A 294 -9.70 14.76 20.59
C VAL A 294 -10.75 15.85 20.38
N MET A 295 -11.35 16.37 21.45
CA MET A 295 -12.36 17.43 21.36
C MET A 295 -11.79 18.74 20.81
N MET A 296 -10.54 19.08 21.14
CA MET A 296 -9.85 20.27 20.61
C MET A 296 -9.66 20.20 19.09
N THR A 297 -9.53 19.00 18.50
CA THR A 297 -9.41 18.88 17.03
C THR A 297 -10.65 19.37 16.26
N ARG A 298 -11.82 19.45 16.90
CA ARG A 298 -13.03 20.03 16.31
C ARG A 298 -12.91 21.54 16.06
N GLY A 299 -11.96 22.21 16.73
CA GLY A 299 -11.63 23.61 16.49
C GLY A 299 -10.76 23.85 15.26
N ILE A 300 -10.24 22.79 14.62
CA ILE A 300 -9.43 22.90 13.39
C ILE A 300 -10.38 22.97 12.19
N GLY A 301 -10.44 24.15 11.55
CA GLY A 301 -11.36 24.42 10.45
C GLY A 301 -10.97 23.79 9.11
N ASP A 302 -9.68 23.57 8.86
CA ASP A 302 -9.20 22.95 7.62
C ASP A 302 -9.38 21.41 7.66
N PRO A 303 -10.10 20.79 6.70
CA PRO A 303 -10.36 19.35 6.67
C PRO A 303 -9.10 18.46 6.68
N LEU A 304 -8.08 18.84 5.94
CA LEU A 304 -6.87 18.04 5.75
C LEU A 304 -6.01 18.07 7.02
N ALA A 305 -5.77 19.27 7.57
CA ALA A 305 -5.05 19.41 8.83
C ALA A 305 -5.78 18.74 9.99
N SER A 306 -7.11 18.79 9.98
CA SER A 306 -7.99 18.17 10.97
C SER A 306 -7.90 16.62 10.92
N ALA A 307 -7.84 16.03 9.72
CA ALA A 307 -7.69 14.59 9.52
C ALA A 307 -6.32 14.07 9.99
N TYR A 308 -5.24 14.71 9.55
CA TYR A 308 -3.87 14.32 9.92
C TYR A 308 -3.57 14.56 11.40
N CYS A 309 -4.16 15.57 12.02
CA CYS A 309 -4.08 15.77 13.46
C CYS A 309 -4.72 14.58 14.22
N ARG A 310 -5.88 14.10 13.78
CA ARG A 310 -6.53 12.89 14.33
C ARG A 310 -5.72 11.62 14.08
N LEU A 311 -5.07 11.50 12.91
CA LEU A 311 -4.14 10.42 12.62
C LEU A 311 -2.99 10.42 13.65
N TYR A 312 -2.41 11.58 13.94
CA TYR A 312 -1.33 11.69 14.93
C TYR A 312 -1.81 11.37 16.36
N ILE A 313 -3.03 11.75 16.73
CA ILE A 313 -3.68 11.32 17.97
C ILE A 313 -3.78 9.79 18.02
N ALA A 314 -4.28 9.16 16.96
CA ALA A 314 -4.42 7.71 16.88
C ALA A 314 -3.09 7.00 17.09
N HIS A 315 -2.03 7.46 16.45
CA HIS A 315 -0.68 6.90 16.60
C HIS A 315 -0.13 7.03 18.03
N HIS A 316 -0.20 8.22 18.64
CA HIS A 316 0.39 8.43 19.97
C HIS A 316 -0.41 7.80 21.10
N ALA A 317 -1.74 7.77 20.99
CA ALA A 317 -2.59 7.15 22.00
C ALA A 317 -2.38 5.62 22.08
N GLN A 318 -1.97 4.97 20.99
CA GLN A 318 -1.63 3.54 20.99
C GLN A 318 -0.40 3.19 21.83
N LYS A 319 0.52 4.14 22.04
CA LYS A 319 1.71 3.94 22.88
C LYS A 319 1.38 3.86 24.38
N LEU A 320 0.13 4.13 24.76
CA LEU A 320 -0.31 3.99 26.15
C LEU A 320 -0.54 2.51 26.50
N PRO A 321 -0.09 2.05 27.69
CA PRO A 321 -0.25 0.66 28.13
C PRO A 321 -1.70 0.16 28.18
N SER A 322 -2.67 1.07 28.32
CA SER A 322 -4.11 0.78 28.31
C SER A 322 -4.86 1.92 27.64
N HIS A 323 -5.63 1.64 26.59
CA HIS A 323 -6.43 2.63 25.89
C HIS A 323 -7.80 2.05 25.48
N ASP A 324 -8.86 2.86 25.65
CA ASP A 324 -10.22 2.56 25.14
C ASP A 324 -10.32 2.98 23.67
N THR A 325 -11.10 2.28 22.84
CA THR A 325 -11.29 2.61 21.42
C THR A 325 -12.25 3.79 21.17
N GLY A 326 -12.94 4.28 22.21
CA GLY A 326 -13.92 5.36 22.07
C GLY A 326 -13.38 6.65 21.43
N TYR A 327 -12.10 7.00 21.67
CA TYR A 327 -11.49 8.17 21.05
C TYR A 327 -11.28 7.98 19.53
N LEU A 328 -10.92 6.76 19.08
CA LEU A 328 -10.75 6.45 17.66
C LEU A 328 -12.09 6.52 16.92
N ILE A 329 -13.15 6.01 17.54
CA ILE A 329 -14.52 6.08 17.00
C ILE A 329 -14.96 7.54 16.90
N THR A 330 -14.66 8.35 17.91
CA THR A 330 -14.94 9.80 17.88
C THR A 330 -14.19 10.48 16.74
N CYS A 331 -12.90 10.18 16.55
CA CYS A 331 -12.09 10.70 15.45
C CYS A 331 -12.67 10.30 14.08
N LEU A 332 -13.05 9.03 13.91
CA LEU A 332 -13.61 8.52 12.66
C LEU A 332 -14.98 9.13 12.36
N ASN A 333 -15.86 9.26 13.35
CA ASN A 333 -17.17 9.89 13.20
C ASN A 333 -17.03 11.38 12.83
N ASP A 334 -16.09 12.10 13.43
CA ASP A 334 -15.79 13.47 13.08
C ASP A 334 -15.28 13.59 11.63
N ILE A 335 -14.38 12.69 11.17
CA ILE A 335 -13.91 12.65 9.79
C ILE A 335 -15.06 12.31 8.83
N THR A 336 -15.92 11.37 9.20
CA THR A 336 -17.10 10.98 8.43
C THR A 336 -18.02 12.18 8.22
N LEU A 337 -18.27 12.97 9.27
CA LEU A 337 -19.04 14.21 9.18
C LEU A 337 -18.39 15.25 8.25
N ILE A 338 -17.05 15.34 8.24
CA ILE A 338 -16.32 16.20 7.31
C ILE A 338 -16.57 15.73 5.86
N PHE A 339 -16.49 14.43 5.58
CA PHE A 339 -16.80 13.89 4.24
C PHE A 339 -18.24 14.17 3.83
N THR A 340 -19.22 13.92 4.69
CA THR A 340 -20.63 14.22 4.39
C THR A 340 -20.84 15.70 4.03
N ARG A 341 -20.15 16.62 4.72
CA ARG A 341 -20.19 18.05 4.40
C ARG A 341 -19.56 18.36 3.04
N ILE A 342 -18.39 17.80 2.74
CA ILE A 342 -17.71 17.96 1.44
C ILE A 342 -18.60 17.47 0.29
N SER A 343 -19.24 16.30 0.45
CA SER A 343 -20.15 15.71 -0.52
C SER A 343 -21.43 16.53 -0.70
N SER A 344 -22.00 17.09 0.38
CA SER A 344 -23.25 17.88 0.33
C SER A 344 -23.12 19.28 -0.28
N THR A 345 -21.90 19.81 -0.42
CA THR A 345 -21.68 21.18 -0.92
C THR A 345 -22.02 21.24 -2.41
N LYS A 346 -23.07 21.97 -2.80
CA LYS A 346 -23.55 22.03 -4.21
C LYS A 346 -22.44 22.48 -5.16
N GLU A 347 -22.31 21.76 -6.28
CA GLU A 347 -21.44 22.15 -7.40
C GLU A 347 -21.92 23.49 -7.97
N SER A 348 -21.03 24.48 -8.01
CA SER A 348 -21.24 25.62 -8.91
C SER A 348 -21.01 25.15 -10.34
N ALA A 349 -21.63 25.81 -11.33
CA ALA A 349 -21.75 25.37 -12.72
C ALA A 349 -20.42 25.29 -13.53
N HIS A 350 -19.27 25.08 -12.89
CA HIS A 350 -17.96 24.87 -13.52
C HIS A 350 -17.39 23.53 -13.04
N GLY A 351 -17.33 22.54 -13.92
CA GLY A 351 -16.93 21.15 -13.63
C GLY A 351 -15.53 20.94 -13.01
N CYS A 352 -14.75 22.01 -12.84
CA CYS A 352 -13.41 21.99 -12.22
C CYS A 352 -13.44 21.72 -10.69
N PHE A 353 -14.61 21.86 -10.03
CA PHE A 353 -14.73 21.75 -8.56
C PHE A 353 -14.90 20.30 -8.06
N ALA A 354 -15.41 19.38 -8.89
CA ALA A 354 -15.63 17.98 -8.50
C ALA A 354 -14.30 17.22 -8.32
N ASP A 355 -13.34 17.44 -9.23
CA ASP A 355 -12.00 16.86 -9.17
C ASP A 355 -11.21 17.33 -7.94
N SER A 356 -11.41 18.59 -7.54
CA SER A 356 -10.80 19.16 -6.33
C SER A 356 -11.30 18.49 -5.04
N LYS A 357 -12.59 18.13 -4.96
CA LYS A 357 -13.15 17.40 -3.82
C LYS A 357 -12.60 15.98 -3.72
N ARG A 358 -12.58 15.25 -4.84
CA ARG A 358 -12.05 13.87 -4.89
C ARG A 358 -10.55 13.84 -4.55
N SER A 359 -9.79 14.83 -5.01
CA SER A 359 -8.39 15.01 -4.62
C SER A 359 -8.22 15.24 -3.11
N LEU A 360 -9.02 16.13 -2.50
CA LEU A 360 -8.98 16.35 -1.05
C LEU A 360 -9.34 15.10 -0.25
N ILE A 361 -10.37 14.36 -0.67
CA ILE A 361 -10.78 13.10 -0.03
C ILE A 361 -9.66 12.05 -0.13
N SER A 362 -9.03 11.90 -1.30
CA SER A 362 -7.89 11.01 -1.51
C SER A 362 -6.68 11.36 -0.63
N LEU A 363 -6.46 12.66 -0.36
CA LEU A 363 -5.41 13.10 0.57
C LEU A 363 -5.75 12.80 2.03
N MET A 364 -7.03 12.79 2.40
CA MET A 364 -7.48 12.44 3.76
C MET A 364 -7.60 10.93 3.98
N GLU A 365 -7.76 10.14 2.92
CA GLU A 365 -7.90 8.68 2.93
C GLU A 365 -6.94 7.95 3.89
N PRO A 366 -5.62 8.25 3.92
CA PRO A 366 -4.70 7.52 4.78
C PRO A 366 -5.00 7.68 6.28
N SER A 367 -5.65 8.78 6.67
CA SER A 367 -6.09 8.98 8.06
C SER A 367 -7.22 8.02 8.42
N VAL A 368 -8.15 7.78 7.49
CA VAL A 368 -9.25 6.82 7.66
C VAL A 368 -8.70 5.41 7.74
N GLU A 369 -7.83 5.03 6.79
CA GLU A 369 -7.20 3.71 6.74
C GLU A 369 -6.47 3.40 8.05
N PHE A 370 -5.61 4.32 8.51
CA PHE A 370 -4.84 4.12 9.73
C PHE A 370 -5.75 4.01 10.95
N ILE A 371 -6.71 4.94 11.14
CA ILE A 371 -7.63 4.93 12.28
C ILE A 371 -8.49 3.67 12.28
N MET A 372 -8.99 3.22 11.13
CA MET A 372 -9.80 2.01 11.02
C MET A 372 -9.01 0.77 11.42
N LYS A 373 -7.77 0.65 10.92
CA LYS A 373 -6.84 -0.41 11.34
C LYS A 373 -6.62 -0.38 12.85
N CYS A 374 -6.46 0.81 13.44
CA CYS A 374 -6.31 0.97 14.90
C CYS A 374 -7.54 0.48 15.69
N ILE A 375 -8.76 0.67 15.15
CA ILE A 375 -10.01 0.26 15.80
C ILE A 375 -10.17 -1.26 15.80
N LEU A 376 -9.85 -1.89 14.66
CA LEU A 376 -10.06 -3.32 14.44
C LEU A 376 -8.82 -4.19 14.68
N ASN A 377 -7.70 -3.60 15.12
CA ASN A 377 -6.49 -4.33 15.44
C ASN A 377 -6.77 -5.43 16.49
N ASP A 378 -6.50 -6.68 16.14
CA ASP A 378 -6.79 -7.89 16.93
C ASP A 378 -8.23 -7.97 17.46
N ALA A 379 -9.21 -7.41 16.73
CA ALA A 379 -10.59 -7.42 17.15
C ALA A 379 -11.20 -8.83 17.03
N SER A 380 -11.55 -9.42 18.19
CA SER A 380 -12.47 -10.58 18.21
C SER A 380 -13.81 -10.22 17.55
N GLN A 381 -14.52 -11.22 17.01
CA GLN A 381 -15.83 -11.03 16.35
C GLN A 381 -16.81 -10.18 17.18
N ARG A 382 -16.85 -10.38 18.51
CA ARG A 382 -17.70 -9.59 19.42
C ARG A 382 -17.33 -8.11 19.47
N ARG A 383 -16.03 -7.80 19.39
CA ARG A 383 -15.53 -6.42 19.37
C ARG A 383 -15.88 -5.75 18.04
N ALA A 384 -15.72 -6.45 16.93
CA ALA A 384 -16.11 -5.95 15.61
C ALA A 384 -17.62 -5.63 15.55
N GLY A 385 -18.48 -6.53 16.07
CA GLY A 385 -19.92 -6.26 16.14
C GLY A 385 -20.28 -5.04 16.98
N LYS A 386 -19.62 -4.84 18.13
CA LYS A 386 -19.79 -3.63 18.95
C LYS A 386 -19.39 -2.36 18.19
N VAL A 387 -18.26 -2.39 17.49
CA VAL A 387 -17.77 -1.27 16.67
C VAL A 387 -18.77 -0.93 15.57
N LEU A 388 -19.35 -1.91 14.89
CA LEU A 388 -20.37 -1.66 13.84
C LEU A 388 -21.60 -0.92 14.37
N VAL A 389 -22.05 -1.26 15.59
CA VAL A 389 -23.15 -0.56 16.25
C VAL A 389 -22.72 0.86 16.67
N GLU A 390 -21.52 1.03 17.22
CA GLU A 390 -20.99 2.35 17.63
C GLU A 390 -20.75 3.29 16.42
N LEU A 391 -20.47 2.72 15.24
CA LEU A 391 -20.41 3.44 13.96
C LEU A 391 -21.79 3.69 13.33
N GLY A 392 -22.88 3.21 13.96
CA GLY A 392 -24.25 3.40 13.50
C GLY A 392 -24.67 2.56 12.28
N LEU A 393 -23.90 1.52 11.95
CA LEU A 393 -24.15 0.62 10.82
C LEU A 393 -25.11 -0.53 11.21
N GLY A 394 -25.03 -0.99 12.45
CA GLY A 394 -25.90 -2.01 13.04
C GLY A 394 -26.94 -1.42 13.99
N ARG A 395 -28.08 -2.12 14.14
CA ARG A 395 -29.13 -1.76 15.13
C ARG A 395 -28.92 -2.45 16.47
N SER A 396 -28.29 -3.62 16.46
CA SER A 396 -27.98 -4.43 17.65
C SER A 396 -26.74 -5.30 17.39
N GLN A 397 -26.28 -6.05 18.40
CA GLN A 397 -25.21 -7.05 18.21
C GLN A 397 -25.65 -8.26 17.37
N GLU A 398 -26.95 -8.40 17.11
CA GLU A 398 -27.55 -9.45 16.27
C GLU A 398 -27.83 -8.94 14.85
N GLU A 399 -28.20 -7.66 14.69
CA GLU A 399 -28.37 -6.97 13.41
C GLU A 399 -27.18 -6.05 13.14
N LEU A 400 -26.07 -6.64 12.68
CA LEU A 400 -24.81 -5.92 12.43
C LEU A 400 -24.89 -4.92 11.27
N PHE A 401 -25.83 -5.12 10.35
CA PHE A 401 -26.05 -4.28 9.19
C PHE A 401 -27.56 -3.97 9.07
N GLY A 402 -27.92 -2.69 9.15
CA GLY A 402 -29.33 -2.24 9.11
C GLY A 402 -29.56 -0.74 9.40
N GLY A 403 -28.47 0.03 9.53
CA GLY A 403 -28.44 1.46 9.77
C GLY A 403 -28.39 2.33 8.49
N SER A 404 -28.22 3.65 8.68
CA SER A 404 -28.08 4.68 7.65
C SER A 404 -26.95 4.37 6.65
N PRO A 405 -27.00 4.86 5.39
CA PRO A 405 -25.87 4.77 4.46
C PRO A 405 -24.58 5.31 5.10
N CYS A 406 -23.47 4.63 4.80
CA CYS A 406 -22.13 5.00 5.24
C CYS A 406 -21.44 5.87 4.18
N VAL A 407 -20.42 6.62 4.57
CA VAL A 407 -19.52 7.28 3.61
C VAL A 407 -18.69 6.19 2.92
N SER A 408 -18.67 6.16 1.59
CA SER A 408 -18.11 5.05 0.81
C SER A 408 -16.64 4.74 1.16
N ILE A 409 -15.80 5.76 1.34
CA ILE A 409 -14.39 5.56 1.71
C ILE A 409 -14.21 4.96 3.11
N VAL A 410 -15.10 5.29 4.04
CA VAL A 410 -15.08 4.72 5.41
C VAL A 410 -15.53 3.27 5.36
N LEU A 411 -16.56 2.97 4.56
CA LEU A 411 -17.02 1.60 4.33
C LEU A 411 -15.93 0.74 3.69
N HIS A 412 -15.19 1.27 2.72
CA HIS A 412 -14.08 0.55 2.07
C HIS A 412 -13.06 0.05 3.10
N HIS A 413 -12.51 0.97 3.90
CA HIS A 413 -11.50 0.63 4.90
C HIS A 413 -12.06 -0.20 6.05
N LEU A 414 -13.35 -0.06 6.37
CA LEU A 414 -14.02 -0.96 7.32
C LEU A 414 -14.03 -2.39 6.79
N LEU A 415 -14.48 -2.62 5.56
CA LEU A 415 -14.56 -3.94 4.94
C LEU A 415 -13.19 -4.60 4.78
N LYS A 416 -12.14 -3.79 4.57
CA LYS A 416 -10.76 -4.24 4.47
C LYS A 416 -10.27 -4.87 5.77
N GLU A 417 -10.63 -4.29 6.92
CA GLU A 417 -10.16 -4.69 8.24
C GLU A 417 -11.13 -5.62 9.00
N LEU A 418 -12.34 -5.84 8.47
CA LEU A 418 -13.32 -6.72 9.11
C LEU A 418 -12.90 -8.20 9.09
N PRO A 419 -13.16 -8.95 10.19
CA PRO A 419 -12.95 -10.39 10.23
C PRO A 419 -13.72 -11.11 9.11
N ILE A 420 -13.05 -12.05 8.44
CA ILE A 420 -13.60 -12.74 7.27
C ILE A 420 -14.90 -13.49 7.58
N ASP A 421 -15.03 -14.08 8.77
CA ASP A 421 -16.25 -14.80 9.18
C ASP A 421 -17.49 -13.89 9.15
N ILE A 422 -17.33 -12.60 9.55
CA ILE A 422 -18.42 -11.62 9.53
C ILE A 422 -18.77 -11.24 8.10
N VAL A 423 -17.75 -11.03 7.25
CA VAL A 423 -17.94 -10.67 5.84
C VAL A 423 -18.66 -11.79 5.08
N SER A 424 -18.26 -13.04 5.29
CA SER A 424 -18.86 -14.21 4.64
C SER A 424 -20.30 -14.47 5.09
N PHE A 425 -20.59 -14.30 6.39
CA PHE A 425 -21.93 -14.52 6.94
C PHE A 425 -22.93 -13.41 6.53
N HIS A 426 -22.47 -12.16 6.44
CA HIS A 426 -23.31 -11.00 6.10
C HIS A 426 -23.10 -10.47 4.67
N ALA A 427 -22.62 -11.30 3.75
CA ALA A 427 -22.22 -10.87 2.41
C ALA A 427 -23.34 -10.10 1.66
N VAL A 428 -24.58 -10.58 1.71
CA VAL A 428 -25.73 -9.93 1.05
C VAL A 428 -26.05 -8.57 1.70
N ASP A 429 -26.04 -8.49 3.03
CA ASP A 429 -26.30 -7.24 3.75
C ASP A 429 -25.22 -6.18 3.43
N ILE A 430 -23.97 -6.64 3.31
CA ILE A 430 -22.82 -5.80 2.93
C ILE A 430 -22.97 -5.27 1.50
N LEU A 431 -23.36 -6.11 0.53
CA LEU A 431 -23.59 -5.67 -0.85
C LEU A 431 -24.71 -4.62 -0.92
N HIS A 432 -25.81 -4.86 -0.20
CA HIS A 432 -26.89 -3.88 -0.09
C HIS A 432 -26.41 -2.57 0.54
N LEU A 433 -25.56 -2.63 1.57
CA LEU A 433 -24.98 -1.44 2.20
C LEU A 433 -24.07 -0.67 1.23
N ILE A 434 -23.24 -1.36 0.44
CA ILE A 434 -22.41 -0.74 -0.60
C ILE A 434 -23.29 -0.01 -1.61
N LYS A 435 -24.35 -0.67 -2.10
CA LYS A 435 -25.33 -0.09 -3.02
C LYS A 435 -25.99 1.18 -2.46
N CYS A 436 -26.29 1.22 -1.17
CA CYS A 436 -26.86 2.39 -0.50
C CYS A 436 -25.85 3.51 -0.22
N SER A 437 -24.55 3.21 -0.19
CA SER A 437 -23.47 4.11 0.25
C SER A 437 -22.76 4.81 -0.92
N ASN A 438 -23.52 5.27 -1.93
CA ASN A 438 -22.96 5.94 -3.11
C ASN A 438 -22.92 7.47 -2.97
N ASP A 439 -21.87 7.97 -2.33
CA ASP A 439 -21.63 9.41 -2.10
C ASP A 439 -20.49 10.00 -2.94
N ASN A 440 -19.99 9.26 -3.95
CA ASN A 440 -18.85 9.59 -4.80
C ASN A 440 -17.51 9.84 -4.07
N SER A 441 -17.43 9.57 -2.76
CA SER A 441 -16.19 9.72 -1.98
C SER A 441 -15.15 8.65 -2.32
N TYR A 442 -15.60 7.51 -2.84
CA TYR A 442 -14.77 6.39 -3.28
C TYR A 442 -15.39 5.71 -4.49
N ASP A 443 -14.59 4.99 -5.27
CA ASP A 443 -15.07 4.22 -6.41
C ASP A 443 -15.81 2.96 -5.93
N GLN A 444 -17.08 2.83 -6.31
CA GLN A 444 -17.91 1.69 -5.92
C GLN A 444 -17.37 0.38 -6.47
N CYS A 445 -16.78 0.39 -7.66
CA CYS A 445 -16.17 -0.80 -8.26
C CYS A 445 -15.13 -1.42 -7.31
N LEU A 446 -14.33 -0.59 -6.65
CA LEU A 446 -13.31 -1.04 -5.70
C LEU A 446 -13.91 -1.65 -4.42
N ASN A 447 -15.08 -1.21 -3.97
CA ASN A 447 -15.79 -1.83 -2.85
C ASN A 447 -16.31 -3.22 -3.21
N TYR A 448 -16.98 -3.36 -4.37
CA TYR A 448 -17.45 -4.66 -4.84
C TYR A 448 -16.28 -5.63 -5.06
N ARG A 449 -15.20 -5.15 -5.70
CA ARG A 449 -13.96 -5.92 -5.89
C ARG A 449 -13.36 -6.38 -4.56
N LEU A 450 -13.25 -5.49 -3.57
CA LEU A 450 -12.71 -5.83 -2.25
C LEU A 450 -13.52 -6.95 -1.61
N VAL A 451 -14.85 -6.84 -1.59
CA VAL A 451 -15.71 -7.90 -1.02
C VAL A 451 -15.51 -9.23 -1.76
N GLY A 452 -15.43 -9.22 -3.09
CA GLY A 452 -15.17 -10.44 -3.87
C GLY A 452 -13.84 -11.11 -3.48
N LEU A 453 -12.77 -10.32 -3.35
CA LEU A 453 -11.46 -10.81 -2.92
C LEU A 453 -11.47 -11.35 -1.48
N ARG A 454 -12.23 -10.73 -0.57
CA ARG A 454 -12.36 -11.23 0.80
C ARG A 454 -13.13 -12.56 0.80
N LEU A 455 -14.27 -12.61 0.13
CA LEU A 455 -15.11 -13.82 0.05
C LEU A 455 -14.39 -14.99 -0.61
N SER A 456 -13.48 -14.74 -1.57
CA SER A 456 -12.71 -15.81 -2.20
C SER A 456 -11.69 -16.49 -1.27
N GLU A 457 -11.32 -15.86 -0.14
CA GLU A 457 -10.45 -16.48 0.88
C GLU A 457 -11.15 -17.65 1.60
N GLN A 458 -12.48 -17.61 1.75
CA GLN A 458 -13.26 -18.61 2.48
C GLN A 458 -14.62 -18.90 1.83
N ILE A 459 -14.59 -19.37 0.57
CA ILE A 459 -15.79 -19.63 -0.25
C ILE A 459 -16.78 -20.59 0.43
N SER A 460 -16.29 -21.57 1.19
CA SER A 460 -17.13 -22.57 1.88
C SER A 460 -18.05 -22.01 2.98
N GLN A 461 -17.83 -20.78 3.46
CA GLN A 461 -18.61 -20.18 4.55
C GLN A 461 -19.65 -19.16 4.08
N ILE A 462 -19.76 -18.92 2.77
CA ILE A 462 -20.70 -17.94 2.22
C ILE A 462 -22.13 -18.44 2.41
N GLY A 463 -22.94 -17.69 3.15
CA GLY A 463 -24.30 -18.12 3.51
C GLY A 463 -25.24 -18.33 2.31
N SER A 464 -25.16 -17.44 1.30
CA SER A 464 -26.01 -17.49 0.11
C SER A 464 -25.25 -17.04 -1.14
N VAL A 465 -24.44 -17.94 -1.71
CA VAL A 465 -23.60 -17.67 -2.89
C VAL A 465 -24.43 -17.15 -4.08
N GLU A 466 -25.57 -17.79 -4.37
CA GLU A 466 -26.40 -17.40 -5.51
C GLU A 466 -26.93 -15.97 -5.40
N ALA A 467 -27.39 -15.56 -4.22
CA ALA A 467 -27.86 -14.19 -3.98
C ALA A 467 -26.72 -13.15 -4.17
N VAL A 468 -25.53 -13.45 -3.63
CA VAL A 468 -24.34 -12.61 -3.75
C VAL A 468 -23.96 -12.41 -5.22
N VAL A 469 -23.83 -13.51 -5.98
CA VAL A 469 -23.43 -13.44 -7.39
C VAL A 469 -24.51 -12.76 -8.23
N ASN A 470 -25.80 -13.03 -8.00
CA ASN A 470 -26.90 -12.37 -8.71
C ASN A 470 -26.89 -10.85 -8.52
N GLU A 471 -26.68 -10.39 -7.29
CA GLU A 471 -26.60 -8.97 -6.98
C GLU A 471 -25.39 -8.32 -7.66
N VAL A 472 -24.23 -8.96 -7.65
CA VAL A 472 -23.02 -8.47 -8.31
C VAL A 472 -23.20 -8.41 -9.82
N ILE A 473 -23.74 -9.46 -10.45
CA ILE A 473 -24.00 -9.49 -11.91
C ILE A 473 -24.98 -8.38 -12.32
N GLN A 474 -25.99 -8.11 -11.50
CA GLN A 474 -26.90 -7.01 -11.73
C GLN A 474 -26.16 -5.66 -11.70
N VAL A 475 -25.29 -5.44 -10.71
CA VAL A 475 -24.55 -4.18 -10.56
C VAL A 475 -23.56 -3.96 -11.71
N VAL A 476 -22.76 -4.97 -12.06
CA VAL A 476 -21.74 -4.82 -13.11
C VAL A 476 -22.34 -4.64 -14.50
N SER A 477 -23.61 -4.96 -14.71
CA SER A 477 -24.28 -4.76 -16.01
C SER A 477 -24.33 -3.28 -16.46
N GLU A 478 -24.18 -2.35 -15.51
CA GLU A 478 -24.15 -0.90 -15.77
C GLU A 478 -22.72 -0.34 -15.94
N TYR A 479 -21.68 -1.16 -15.76
CA TYR A 479 -20.29 -0.73 -15.72
C TYR A 479 -19.59 -0.68 -17.08
N GLY A 480 -18.52 0.12 -17.15
CA GLY A 480 -17.53 0.10 -18.22
C GLY A 480 -16.68 -1.17 -18.19
N LEU A 481 -15.85 -1.39 -19.21
CA LEU A 481 -15.05 -2.62 -19.34
C LEU A 481 -14.06 -2.79 -18.18
N ASP A 482 -13.29 -1.75 -17.86
CA ASP A 482 -12.31 -1.77 -16.77
C ASP A 482 -12.95 -2.08 -15.41
N GLU A 483 -14.05 -1.39 -15.06
CA GLU A 483 -14.76 -1.64 -13.79
C GLU A 483 -15.42 -3.02 -13.78
N TYR A 484 -15.99 -3.45 -14.91
CA TYR A 484 -16.58 -4.78 -15.06
C TYR A 484 -15.53 -5.88 -14.79
N LEU A 485 -14.37 -5.80 -15.45
CA LEU A 485 -13.29 -6.79 -15.32
C LEU A 485 -12.75 -6.85 -13.88
N LYS A 486 -12.53 -5.70 -13.25
CA LYS A 486 -12.05 -5.59 -11.87
C LYS A 486 -12.95 -6.29 -10.86
N VAL A 487 -14.28 -6.16 -11.01
CA VAL A 487 -15.24 -6.81 -10.11
C VAL A 487 -15.36 -8.29 -10.46
N VAL A 488 -15.59 -8.63 -11.73
CA VAL A 488 -15.80 -10.02 -12.16
C VAL A 488 -14.61 -10.91 -11.83
N ASP A 489 -13.37 -10.44 -12.03
CA ASP A 489 -12.17 -11.20 -11.68
C ASP A 489 -12.14 -11.60 -10.20
N ALA A 490 -12.66 -10.74 -9.31
CA ALA A 490 -12.71 -11.03 -7.87
C ALA A 490 -13.76 -12.08 -7.49
N TYR A 491 -14.86 -12.18 -8.23
CA TYR A 491 -15.93 -13.16 -7.97
C TYR A 491 -15.80 -14.46 -8.79
N LEU A 492 -14.90 -14.49 -9.77
CA LEU A 492 -14.77 -15.64 -10.68
C LEU A 492 -14.49 -16.95 -9.95
N ASP A 493 -13.61 -16.94 -8.94
CA ASP A 493 -13.30 -18.15 -8.16
C ASP A 493 -14.53 -18.67 -7.40
N ILE A 494 -15.40 -17.77 -6.93
CA ILE A 494 -16.67 -18.12 -6.27
C ILE A 494 -17.61 -18.79 -7.28
N VAL A 495 -17.75 -18.22 -8.48
CA VAL A 495 -18.59 -18.76 -9.57
C VAL A 495 -18.10 -20.15 -9.99
N LEU A 496 -16.79 -20.32 -10.16
CA LEU A 496 -16.18 -21.57 -10.62
C LEU A 496 -16.30 -22.68 -9.57
N GLN A 497 -15.93 -22.41 -8.32
CA GLN A 497 -15.98 -23.42 -7.25
C GLN A 497 -17.41 -23.90 -6.93
N ASN A 498 -18.43 -23.05 -7.17
CA ASN A 498 -19.83 -23.39 -6.96
C ASN A 498 -20.54 -23.89 -8.23
N GLN A 499 -19.82 -24.14 -9.34
CA GLN A 499 -20.35 -24.69 -10.60
C GLN A 499 -21.54 -23.89 -11.18
N MET A 500 -21.44 -22.56 -11.15
CA MET A 500 -22.48 -21.65 -11.64
C MET A 500 -22.33 -21.37 -13.15
N ASP A 501 -22.58 -22.38 -13.98
CA ASP A 501 -22.29 -22.34 -15.43
C ASP A 501 -23.06 -21.24 -16.18
N ASP A 502 -24.32 -20.98 -15.82
CA ASP A 502 -25.15 -19.93 -16.44
C ASP A 502 -24.57 -18.51 -16.17
N HIS A 503 -24.06 -18.29 -14.96
CA HIS A 503 -23.39 -17.04 -14.59
C HIS A 503 -22.03 -16.90 -15.26
N LEU A 504 -21.27 -17.98 -15.37
CA LEU A 504 -20.00 -18.00 -16.12
C LEU A 504 -20.24 -17.63 -17.59
N LYS A 505 -21.27 -18.20 -18.22
CA LYS A 505 -21.66 -17.85 -19.59
C LYS A 505 -22.02 -16.37 -19.71
N THR A 506 -22.84 -15.86 -18.79
CA THR A 506 -23.23 -14.44 -18.73
C THR A 506 -22.00 -13.52 -18.59
N ILE A 507 -21.03 -13.93 -17.76
CA ILE A 507 -19.78 -13.20 -17.56
C ILE A 507 -18.99 -13.10 -18.88
N LEU A 508 -18.76 -14.23 -19.56
CA LEU A 508 -18.00 -14.27 -20.81
C LEU A 508 -18.69 -13.52 -21.95
N GLU A 509 -20.01 -13.63 -22.05
CA GLU A 509 -20.82 -12.82 -22.97
C GLU A 509 -20.67 -11.32 -22.71
N GLY A 510 -20.71 -10.92 -21.43
CA GLY A 510 -20.49 -9.53 -21.02
C GLY A 510 -19.11 -9.00 -21.38
N ILE A 511 -18.05 -9.80 -21.14
CA ILE A 511 -16.67 -9.44 -21.51
C ILE A 511 -16.57 -9.25 -23.03
N SER A 512 -17.02 -10.23 -23.82
CA SER A 512 -16.94 -10.18 -25.28
C SER A 512 -17.68 -8.95 -25.84
N LYS A 513 -18.88 -8.66 -25.34
CA LYS A 513 -19.68 -7.52 -25.77
C LYS A 513 -19.03 -6.17 -25.42
N LEU A 514 -18.51 -6.02 -24.20
CA LEU A 514 -17.93 -4.74 -23.73
C LEU A 514 -16.57 -4.44 -24.35
N ALA A 515 -15.83 -5.49 -24.70
CA ALA A 515 -14.51 -5.40 -25.31
C ALA A 515 -14.58 -5.32 -26.85
N SER A 516 -15.71 -5.68 -27.48
CA SER A 516 -15.89 -5.61 -28.93
C SER A 516 -15.54 -4.20 -29.46
N ASP A 517 -14.73 -4.15 -30.51
CA ASP A 517 -14.30 -2.93 -31.22
C ASP A 517 -13.43 -1.94 -30.41
N LYS A 518 -12.84 -2.35 -29.28
CA LYS A 518 -11.93 -1.52 -28.47
C LYS A 518 -10.51 -2.05 -28.47
N VAL A 519 -9.54 -1.12 -28.46
CA VAL A 519 -8.15 -1.42 -28.11
C VAL A 519 -8.07 -1.50 -26.59
N LEU A 520 -7.69 -2.67 -26.09
CA LEU A 520 -7.61 -2.95 -24.66
C LEU A 520 -6.42 -2.25 -24.02
N ALA A 521 -6.63 -1.62 -22.87
CA ALA A 521 -5.56 -1.05 -22.06
C ALA A 521 -4.76 -2.15 -21.33
N GLU A 522 -3.54 -1.84 -20.89
CA GLU A 522 -2.68 -2.79 -20.15
C GLU A 522 -3.36 -3.33 -18.87
N ASP A 523 -4.08 -2.48 -18.12
CA ASP A 523 -4.79 -2.89 -16.91
C ASP A 523 -5.97 -3.84 -17.21
N GLU A 524 -6.67 -3.61 -18.34
CA GLU A 524 -7.74 -4.48 -18.82
C GLU A 524 -7.17 -5.83 -19.28
N LEU A 525 -6.04 -5.82 -19.99
CA LEU A 525 -5.32 -7.02 -20.41
C LEU A 525 -4.83 -7.84 -19.21
N ALA A 526 -4.33 -7.19 -18.16
CA ALA A 526 -3.89 -7.87 -16.94
C ALA A 526 -5.07 -8.56 -16.22
N SER A 527 -6.24 -7.89 -16.18
CA SER A 527 -7.46 -8.46 -15.60
C SER A 527 -7.99 -9.63 -16.43
N LEU A 528 -8.00 -9.52 -17.75
CA LEU A 528 -8.35 -10.62 -18.67
C LEU A 528 -7.39 -11.79 -18.55
N GLN A 529 -6.09 -11.54 -18.43
CA GLN A 529 -5.09 -12.57 -18.19
C GLN A 529 -5.42 -13.35 -16.91
N SER A 530 -5.70 -12.66 -15.81
CA SER A 530 -6.11 -13.29 -14.55
C SER A 530 -7.34 -14.19 -14.74
N ILE A 531 -8.39 -13.65 -15.38
CA ILE A 531 -9.65 -14.38 -15.66
C ILE A 531 -9.39 -15.66 -16.48
N LEU A 532 -8.69 -15.56 -17.62
CA LEU A 532 -8.46 -16.72 -18.48
C LEU A 532 -7.54 -17.76 -17.82
N VAL A 533 -6.53 -17.33 -17.06
CA VAL A 533 -5.66 -18.25 -16.30
C VAL A 533 -6.45 -18.97 -15.21
N LYS A 534 -7.34 -18.28 -14.49
CA LYS A 534 -8.25 -18.91 -13.51
C LYS A 534 -9.11 -19.98 -14.16
N LEU A 535 -9.71 -19.69 -15.32
CA LEU A 535 -10.48 -20.68 -16.09
C LEU A 535 -9.64 -21.90 -16.47
N LEU A 536 -8.45 -21.68 -17.03
CA LEU A 536 -7.53 -22.76 -17.41
C LEU A 536 -7.06 -23.60 -16.21
N SER A 537 -6.96 -23.00 -15.02
CA SER A 537 -6.57 -23.70 -13.80
C SER A 537 -7.71 -24.51 -13.17
N HIS A 538 -8.95 -24.09 -13.39
CA HIS A 538 -10.14 -24.73 -12.82
C HIS A 538 -10.55 -26.00 -13.58
N PHE A 539 -10.57 -25.91 -14.91
CA PHE A 539 -10.90 -27.06 -15.75
C PHE A 539 -9.70 -28.00 -15.89
N LYS A 540 -9.95 -29.30 -16.03
CA LYS A 540 -8.89 -30.31 -16.21
C LYS A 540 -8.54 -30.56 -17.67
N ASP A 541 -9.53 -30.42 -18.54
CA ASP A 541 -9.44 -30.79 -19.96
C ASP A 541 -9.62 -29.58 -20.85
N LEU A 542 -8.74 -29.45 -21.84
CA LEU A 542 -8.70 -28.31 -22.74
C LEU A 542 -9.96 -28.22 -23.62
N GLU A 543 -10.54 -29.36 -23.98
CA GLU A 543 -11.77 -29.45 -24.76
C GLU A 543 -12.94 -28.71 -24.07
N HIS A 544 -13.04 -28.83 -22.74
CA HIS A 544 -14.07 -28.12 -21.98
C HIS A 544 -13.85 -26.60 -22.05
N VAL A 545 -12.61 -26.14 -21.94
CA VAL A 545 -12.28 -24.70 -22.01
C VAL A 545 -12.60 -24.14 -23.40
N PHE A 546 -12.23 -24.84 -24.47
CA PHE A 546 -12.54 -24.41 -25.83
C PHE A 546 -14.02 -24.49 -26.18
N SER A 547 -14.80 -25.31 -25.46
CA SER A 547 -16.26 -25.35 -25.58
C SER A 547 -16.97 -24.18 -24.88
N LEU A 548 -16.27 -23.40 -24.03
CA LEU A 548 -16.84 -22.23 -23.38
C LEU A 548 -17.14 -21.15 -24.42
N ASN A 549 -18.37 -20.63 -24.39
CA ASN A 549 -18.78 -19.56 -25.29
C ASN A 549 -17.86 -18.34 -25.12
N HIS A 550 -17.48 -17.73 -26.24
CA HIS A 550 -16.61 -16.55 -26.32
C HIS A 550 -15.18 -16.70 -25.81
N PHE A 551 -14.74 -17.87 -25.29
CA PHE A 551 -13.36 -18.02 -24.79
C PHE A 551 -12.31 -17.71 -25.87
N LEU A 552 -12.40 -18.34 -27.04
CA LEU A 552 -11.48 -18.09 -28.15
C LEU A 552 -11.59 -16.66 -28.68
N GLN A 553 -12.81 -16.12 -28.74
CA GLN A 553 -13.04 -14.73 -29.15
C GLN A 553 -12.32 -13.75 -28.22
N ILE A 554 -12.39 -13.95 -26.90
CA ILE A 554 -11.71 -13.11 -25.91
C ILE A 554 -10.19 -13.28 -26.03
N LEU A 555 -9.70 -14.52 -26.19
CA LEU A 555 -8.29 -14.81 -26.40
C LEU A 555 -7.74 -14.07 -27.62
N ASP A 556 -8.51 -14.02 -28.71
CA ASP A 556 -8.11 -13.36 -29.95
C ASP A 556 -7.99 -11.84 -29.83
N MET A 557 -8.72 -11.23 -28.89
CA MET A 557 -8.67 -9.79 -28.63
C MET A 557 -7.45 -9.39 -27.78
N MET A 558 -6.86 -10.34 -27.04
CA MET A 558 -5.67 -10.11 -26.25
C MET A 558 -4.41 -10.00 -27.12
N HIS A 559 -3.41 -9.26 -26.64
CA HIS A 559 -2.12 -9.10 -27.31
C HIS A 559 -0.99 -8.91 -26.29
N GLY A 560 0.25 -8.89 -26.76
CA GLY A 560 1.44 -8.66 -25.95
C GLY A 560 1.70 -9.75 -24.91
N ASN A 561 2.41 -9.38 -23.84
CA ASN A 561 2.83 -10.32 -22.80
C ASN A 561 1.66 -11.05 -22.13
N SER A 562 0.52 -10.36 -21.97
CA SER A 562 -0.68 -10.94 -21.35
C SER A 562 -1.25 -12.11 -22.17
N ARG A 563 -1.31 -11.98 -23.50
CA ARG A 563 -1.68 -13.10 -24.39
C ARG A 563 -0.65 -14.21 -24.33
N GLY A 564 0.64 -13.87 -24.34
CA GLY A 564 1.74 -14.83 -24.23
C GLY A 564 1.64 -15.72 -22.99
N ILE A 565 1.33 -15.13 -21.83
CA ILE A 565 1.14 -15.88 -20.58
C ILE A 565 -0.06 -16.83 -20.67
N VAL A 566 -1.20 -16.39 -21.20
CA VAL A 566 -2.37 -17.27 -21.37
C VAL A 566 -2.06 -18.41 -22.33
N ASN A 567 -1.40 -18.13 -23.46
CA ASN A 567 -0.95 -19.13 -24.44
C ASN A 567 -0.04 -20.19 -23.81
N MET A 568 0.89 -19.77 -22.94
CA MET A 568 1.74 -20.69 -22.18
C MET A 568 0.93 -21.62 -21.28
N HIS A 569 -0.08 -21.10 -20.57
CA HIS A 569 -0.98 -21.92 -19.76
C HIS A 569 -1.80 -22.89 -20.60
N ILE A 570 -2.26 -22.50 -21.79
CA ILE A 570 -2.95 -23.38 -22.73
C ILE A 570 -2.03 -24.54 -23.18
N LEU A 571 -0.79 -24.24 -23.57
CA LEU A 571 0.19 -25.27 -23.98
C LEU A 571 0.55 -26.22 -22.83
N ASP A 572 0.73 -25.69 -21.62
CA ASP A 572 0.99 -26.52 -20.45
C ASP A 572 -0.20 -27.44 -20.14
N MET A 573 -1.43 -26.91 -20.19
CA MET A 573 -2.66 -27.70 -20.02
C MET A 573 -2.78 -28.81 -21.08
N ALA A 574 -2.59 -28.47 -22.36
CA ALA A 574 -2.66 -29.39 -23.48
C ALA A 574 -1.68 -30.57 -23.35
N THR A 575 -0.51 -30.31 -22.76
CA THR A 575 0.59 -31.29 -22.69
C THR A 575 0.63 -32.09 -21.38
N ARG A 576 -0.30 -31.85 -20.45
CA ARG A 576 -0.42 -32.58 -19.17
C ARG A 576 -1.11 -33.95 -19.32
N ASN A 577 -2.16 -34.05 -20.14
CA ASN A 577 -3.07 -35.21 -20.13
C ASN A 577 -2.75 -36.31 -21.17
N GLY A 578 -1.55 -36.30 -21.77
CA GLY A 578 -1.13 -37.33 -22.72
C GLY A 578 -1.02 -36.81 -24.15
N TYR A 579 -1.16 -37.71 -25.13
CA TYR A 579 -1.03 -37.38 -26.55
C TYR A 579 -2.24 -36.57 -27.06
N VAL A 580 -1.98 -35.59 -27.93
CA VAL A 580 -3.01 -34.79 -28.60
C VAL A 580 -3.31 -35.42 -29.95
N HIS A 581 -4.56 -35.84 -30.14
CA HIS A 581 -5.01 -36.56 -31.34
C HIS A 581 -5.95 -35.77 -32.23
N ASP A 582 -6.74 -34.85 -31.65
CA ASP A 582 -7.75 -34.10 -32.39
C ASP A 582 -7.11 -33.09 -33.37
N PRO A 583 -7.35 -33.20 -34.70
CA PRO A 583 -6.71 -32.32 -35.68
C PRO A 583 -7.02 -30.83 -35.49
N THR A 584 -8.23 -30.49 -35.03
CA THR A 584 -8.62 -29.10 -34.79
C THR A 584 -7.85 -28.51 -33.61
N THR A 585 -7.74 -29.28 -32.52
CA THR A 585 -6.93 -28.91 -31.35
C THR A 585 -5.46 -28.78 -31.70
N ILE A 586 -4.91 -29.69 -32.53
CA ILE A 586 -3.52 -29.62 -33.01
C ILE A 586 -3.29 -28.31 -33.79
N GLN A 587 -4.18 -27.97 -34.72
CA GLN A 587 -4.08 -26.76 -35.51
C GLN A 587 -4.12 -25.50 -34.64
N LEU A 588 -5.06 -25.42 -33.69
CA LEU A 588 -5.17 -24.29 -32.78
C LEU A 588 -3.93 -24.14 -31.88
N LEU A 589 -3.42 -25.23 -31.32
CA LEU A 589 -2.20 -25.21 -30.50
C LEU A 589 -0.97 -24.84 -31.33
N PHE A 590 -0.95 -25.20 -32.61
CA PHE A 590 0.09 -24.78 -33.53
C PHE A 590 0.05 -23.27 -33.81
N GLU A 591 -1.13 -22.71 -34.08
CA GLU A 591 -1.33 -21.26 -34.23
C GLU A 591 -0.93 -20.49 -32.96
N ILE A 592 -1.31 -21.00 -31.78
CA ILE A 592 -0.88 -20.47 -30.48
C ILE A 592 0.64 -20.51 -30.33
N SER A 593 1.28 -21.60 -30.74
CA SER A 593 2.75 -21.75 -30.69
C SER A 593 3.46 -20.78 -31.63
N GLN A 594 2.88 -20.53 -32.82
CA GLN A 594 3.39 -19.54 -33.77
C GLN A 594 3.29 -18.13 -33.21
N ALA A 595 2.13 -17.75 -32.68
CA ALA A 595 1.92 -16.43 -32.08
C ALA A 595 2.89 -16.17 -30.92
N LEU A 596 3.07 -17.17 -30.05
CA LEU A 596 4.01 -17.10 -28.93
C LEU A 596 5.46 -16.92 -29.42
N HIS A 597 5.82 -17.59 -30.51
CA HIS A 597 7.15 -17.46 -31.08
C HIS A 597 7.38 -16.09 -31.74
N SER A 598 6.41 -15.58 -32.51
CA SER A 598 6.53 -14.28 -33.20
C SER A 598 6.60 -13.10 -32.24
N ASP A 599 5.91 -13.15 -31.10
CA ASP A 599 5.96 -12.08 -30.09
C ASP A 599 7.35 -11.95 -29.43
N THR A 600 8.13 -13.03 -29.43
CA THR A 600 9.46 -13.10 -28.80
C THR A 600 10.53 -12.44 -29.67
N ASP A 601 10.40 -12.50 -31.00
CA ASP A 601 11.35 -11.90 -31.94
C ASP A 601 11.39 -10.35 -31.82
N LEU A 602 10.36 -9.73 -31.23
CA LEU A 602 10.27 -8.29 -30.98
C LEU A 602 10.83 -7.84 -29.62
N VAL A 603 10.90 -8.73 -28.61
CA VAL A 603 11.19 -8.38 -27.20
C VAL A 603 12.39 -9.17 -26.67
N ASN A 604 13.57 -8.95 -27.23
CA ASN A 604 14.82 -9.50 -26.67
C ASN A 604 15.26 -8.68 -25.44
N MET A 605 14.74 -9.02 -24.25
CA MET A 605 15.34 -8.75 -22.92
C MET A 605 14.63 -9.56 -21.81
N LYS A 606 14.93 -10.87 -21.72
CA LYS A 606 14.98 -11.73 -20.50
C LYS A 606 15.13 -13.20 -20.94
N ASN A 607 16.30 -13.81 -20.69
CA ASN A 607 16.62 -15.16 -21.18
C ASN A 607 15.77 -16.30 -20.59
N ASP A 608 15.19 -16.12 -19.39
CA ASP A 608 14.51 -17.21 -18.67
C ASP A 608 13.10 -17.50 -19.22
N ASP A 609 12.33 -16.47 -19.57
CA ASP A 609 10.95 -16.61 -20.09
C ASP A 609 10.95 -17.24 -21.49
N ASN A 610 11.89 -16.82 -22.34
CA ASN A 610 12.09 -17.37 -23.69
C ASN A 610 12.44 -18.87 -23.62
N GLN A 611 13.16 -19.31 -22.58
CA GLN A 611 13.51 -20.72 -22.40
C GLN A 611 12.30 -21.56 -21.98
N GLN A 612 11.39 -21.04 -21.14
CA GLN A 612 10.15 -21.75 -20.80
C GLN A 612 9.25 -21.90 -22.03
N GLN A 613 9.11 -20.85 -22.84
CA GLN A 613 8.30 -20.89 -24.07
C GLN A 613 8.81 -21.96 -25.05
N ALA A 614 10.11 -21.95 -25.35
CA ALA A 614 10.75 -22.96 -26.19
C ALA A 614 10.51 -24.38 -25.68
N ARG A 615 10.55 -24.60 -24.36
CA ARG A 615 10.29 -25.91 -23.73
C ARG A 615 8.83 -26.35 -23.89
N LEU A 616 7.85 -25.45 -23.70
CA LEU A 616 6.44 -25.81 -23.86
C LEU A 616 6.07 -26.10 -25.32
N ILE A 617 6.56 -25.28 -26.26
CA ILE A 617 6.39 -25.53 -27.70
C ILE A 617 7.01 -26.88 -28.08
N SER A 618 8.24 -27.13 -27.64
CA SER A 618 8.95 -28.40 -27.85
C SER A 618 8.18 -29.60 -27.27
N ARG A 619 7.61 -29.44 -26.08
CA ARG A 619 6.78 -30.46 -25.44
C ARG A 619 5.51 -30.70 -26.23
N PHE A 620 4.81 -29.66 -26.68
CA PHE A 620 3.61 -29.76 -27.52
C PHE A 620 3.88 -30.60 -28.76
N VAL A 621 4.89 -30.23 -29.56
CA VAL A 621 5.21 -30.96 -30.81
C VAL A 621 5.51 -32.44 -30.54
N ARG A 622 6.16 -32.75 -29.42
CA ARG A 622 6.42 -34.14 -29.01
C ARG A 622 5.16 -34.92 -28.61
N MET A 623 4.14 -34.24 -28.10
CA MET A 623 2.88 -34.87 -27.64
C MET A 623 1.84 -35.01 -28.76
N VAL A 624 2.03 -34.43 -29.94
CA VAL A 624 1.10 -34.61 -31.07
C VAL A 624 1.22 -36.03 -31.61
N ASP A 625 0.08 -36.70 -31.83
CA ASP A 625 0.04 -38.00 -32.50
C ASP A 625 -1.18 -38.11 -33.42
N HIS A 626 -0.91 -38.21 -34.73
CA HIS A 626 -1.95 -38.34 -35.77
C HIS A 626 -2.35 -39.82 -36.00
N GLY A 627 -1.88 -40.74 -35.16
CA GLY A 627 -2.20 -42.16 -35.26
C GLY A 627 -1.67 -42.80 -36.55
N VAL A 628 -2.56 -43.40 -37.34
CA VAL A 628 -2.21 -44.13 -38.57
C VAL A 628 -1.97 -43.25 -39.79
N GLU A 629 -2.22 -41.94 -39.68
CA GLU A 629 -2.09 -40.98 -40.78
C GLU A 629 -0.67 -40.41 -40.87
N TYR A 630 0.29 -41.27 -41.23
CA TYR A 630 1.72 -40.94 -41.23
C TYR A 630 2.07 -39.73 -42.10
N GLU A 631 1.43 -39.56 -43.26
CA GLU A 631 1.67 -38.43 -44.14
C GLU A 631 1.23 -37.09 -43.54
N ARG A 632 0.11 -37.05 -42.81
CA ARG A 632 -0.35 -35.85 -42.11
C ARG A 632 0.60 -35.48 -40.97
N HIS A 633 1.07 -36.47 -40.23
CA HIS A 633 2.06 -36.24 -39.18
C HIS A 633 3.37 -35.66 -39.74
N LEU A 634 3.87 -36.19 -40.86
CA LEU A 634 5.08 -35.66 -41.47
C LEU A 634 4.87 -34.23 -42.01
N ALA A 635 3.71 -33.93 -42.60
CA ALA A 635 3.38 -32.58 -43.04
C ALA A 635 3.39 -31.58 -41.87
N PHE A 636 2.81 -31.96 -40.73
CA PHE A 636 2.86 -31.17 -39.50
C PHE A 636 4.30 -30.92 -39.02
N LEU A 637 5.19 -31.92 -39.04
CA LEU A 637 6.60 -31.74 -38.67
C LEU A 637 7.33 -30.79 -39.64
N MET A 638 7.02 -30.84 -40.94
CA MET A 638 7.57 -29.92 -41.92
C MET A 638 7.11 -28.48 -41.66
N GLU A 639 5.84 -28.29 -41.32
CA GLU A 639 5.28 -26.98 -40.98
C GLU A 639 5.88 -26.42 -39.69
N CYS A 640 6.04 -27.25 -38.65
CA CYS A 640 6.75 -26.89 -37.43
C CYS A 640 8.18 -26.44 -37.70
N ARG A 641 8.91 -27.15 -38.56
CA ARG A 641 10.26 -26.75 -38.95
C ARG A 641 10.29 -25.38 -39.63
N GLY A 642 9.32 -25.11 -40.51
CA GLY A 642 9.22 -23.86 -41.24
C GLY A 642 8.88 -22.67 -40.34
N ALA A 643 7.86 -22.82 -39.49
CA ALA A 643 7.35 -21.73 -38.66
C ALA A 643 8.13 -21.52 -37.35
N LEU A 644 8.72 -22.56 -36.78
CA LEU A 644 9.37 -22.55 -35.46
C LEU A 644 10.88 -22.86 -35.55
N GLY A 645 11.48 -22.62 -36.72
CA GLY A 645 12.84 -23.04 -37.06
C GLY A 645 13.96 -22.35 -36.29
N SER A 646 13.68 -21.31 -35.50
CA SER A 646 14.66 -20.67 -34.62
C SER A 646 14.93 -21.47 -33.34
N ILE A 647 13.95 -22.28 -32.89
CA ILE A 647 14.01 -23.03 -31.63
C ILE A 647 14.93 -24.23 -31.83
N ILE A 648 16.08 -24.21 -31.17
CA ILE A 648 17.14 -25.21 -31.35
C ILE A 648 16.70 -26.57 -30.80
N GLU A 649 16.14 -26.61 -29.59
CA GLU A 649 15.69 -27.83 -28.92
C GLU A 649 14.60 -28.55 -29.72
N LEU A 650 13.76 -27.79 -30.42
CA LEU A 650 12.69 -28.33 -31.24
C LEU A 650 13.25 -29.12 -32.43
N LYS A 651 14.34 -28.68 -33.05
CA LYS A 651 14.94 -29.36 -34.22
C LYS A 651 15.37 -30.78 -33.91
N GLU A 652 15.92 -31.02 -32.73
CA GLU A 652 16.28 -32.37 -32.27
C GLU A 652 15.03 -33.26 -32.16
N ILE A 653 13.95 -32.72 -31.59
CA ILE A 653 12.66 -33.41 -31.45
C ILE A 653 12.05 -33.72 -32.82
N LEU A 654 12.14 -32.81 -33.79
CA LEU A 654 11.63 -33.02 -35.16
C LEU A 654 12.36 -34.17 -35.85
N VAL A 655 13.69 -34.25 -35.74
CA VAL A 655 14.48 -35.36 -36.31
C VAL A 655 14.11 -36.69 -35.65
N HIS A 656 14.05 -36.74 -34.31
CA HIS A 656 13.66 -37.96 -33.59
C HIS A 656 12.23 -38.40 -33.94
N SER A 657 11.30 -37.46 -34.07
CA SER A 657 9.90 -37.76 -34.43
C SER A 657 9.80 -38.29 -35.85
N SER A 658 10.51 -37.70 -36.82
CA SER A 658 10.61 -38.20 -38.20
C SER A 658 11.18 -39.61 -38.28
N ASN A 659 12.27 -39.88 -37.55
CA ASN A 659 12.90 -41.21 -37.50
C ASN A 659 11.99 -42.26 -36.85
N CYS A 660 11.25 -41.88 -35.80
CA CYS A 660 10.24 -42.73 -35.16
C CYS A 660 9.09 -43.04 -36.13
N LEU A 661 8.61 -42.05 -36.87
CA LEU A 661 7.55 -42.19 -37.88
C LEU A 661 7.95 -43.14 -39.00
N ALA A 662 9.16 -43.01 -39.53
CA ALA A 662 9.73 -43.93 -40.51
C ALA A 662 9.80 -45.38 -39.97
N THR A 663 10.22 -45.55 -38.72
CA THR A 663 10.30 -46.87 -38.07
C THR A 663 8.92 -47.49 -37.87
N LYS A 664 7.90 -46.71 -37.45
CA LYS A 664 6.50 -47.16 -37.33
C LYS A 664 5.96 -47.60 -38.70
N ALA A 665 6.16 -46.80 -39.74
CA ALA A 665 5.73 -47.13 -41.10
C ALA A 665 6.38 -48.42 -41.65
N LEU A 666 7.63 -48.71 -41.29
CA LEU A 666 8.32 -49.95 -41.64
C LEU A 666 7.74 -51.18 -40.92
N LYS A 667 7.32 -51.03 -39.65
CA LYS A 667 6.73 -52.11 -38.85
C LYS A 667 5.32 -52.50 -39.29
N ASP A 668 4.54 -51.56 -39.82
CA ASP A 668 3.18 -51.79 -40.30
C ASP A 668 3.09 -52.65 -41.58
N GLY A 669 4.22 -53.07 -42.15
CA GLY A 669 4.28 -54.08 -43.22
C GLY A 669 3.81 -53.61 -44.60
N LYS A 670 3.20 -52.42 -44.70
CA LYS A 670 2.95 -51.74 -45.98
C LYS A 670 4.27 -51.14 -46.48
N LYS A 671 4.74 -51.53 -47.66
CA LYS A 671 5.99 -51.04 -48.27
C LYS A 671 5.90 -49.55 -48.63
N HIS A 672 5.97 -48.66 -47.65
CA HIS A 672 5.99 -47.22 -47.82
C HIS A 672 7.42 -46.70 -48.07
N THR A 673 8.18 -47.34 -48.97
CA THR A 673 9.59 -46.98 -49.24
C THR A 673 9.75 -45.52 -49.67
N ALA A 674 8.78 -44.96 -50.41
CA ALA A 674 8.78 -43.55 -50.79
C ALA A 674 8.62 -42.63 -49.57
N PHE A 675 7.71 -42.95 -48.65
CA PHE A 675 7.48 -42.18 -47.44
C PHE A 675 8.69 -42.21 -46.49
N VAL A 676 9.31 -43.39 -46.31
CA VAL A 676 10.53 -43.54 -45.50
C VAL A 676 11.65 -42.68 -46.09
N LYS A 677 11.82 -42.65 -47.43
CA LYS A 677 12.76 -41.72 -48.08
C LYS A 677 12.46 -40.26 -47.75
N THR A 678 11.19 -39.84 -47.77
CA THR A 678 10.81 -38.47 -47.42
C THR A 678 11.13 -38.14 -45.96
N CYS A 679 10.90 -39.06 -45.02
CA CYS A 679 11.26 -38.87 -43.61
C CYS A 679 12.77 -38.72 -43.41
N ILE A 680 13.57 -39.56 -44.08
CA ILE A 680 15.03 -39.49 -44.03
C ILE A 680 15.54 -38.20 -44.66
N ALA A 681 15.02 -37.82 -45.83
CA ALA A 681 15.38 -36.56 -46.47
C ALA A 681 15.05 -35.35 -45.59
N PHE A 682 13.91 -35.35 -44.89
CA PHE A 682 13.56 -34.33 -43.89
C PHE A 682 14.58 -34.28 -42.75
N SER A 683 15.01 -35.42 -42.21
CA SER A 683 16.05 -35.48 -41.17
C SER A 683 17.39 -34.95 -41.71
N GLU A 684 17.81 -35.37 -42.90
CA GLU A 684 19.04 -34.94 -43.59
C GLU A 684 19.12 -33.41 -43.75
N ILE A 685 18.03 -32.76 -44.15
CA ILE A 685 18.02 -31.30 -44.26
C ILE A 685 17.94 -30.61 -42.89
N THR A 686 17.50 -31.28 -41.81
CA THR A 686 17.28 -30.66 -40.48
C THR A 686 18.56 -30.66 -39.64
N ILE A 687 19.29 -31.78 -39.63
CA ILE A 687 20.46 -31.99 -38.77
C ILE A 687 21.55 -30.90 -38.94
N PRO A 688 21.90 -30.44 -40.16
CA PRO A 688 22.91 -29.38 -40.33
C PRO A 688 22.58 -28.07 -39.60
N SER A 689 21.29 -27.81 -39.34
CA SER A 689 20.82 -26.57 -38.70
C SER A 689 20.83 -26.62 -37.17
N ILE A 690 21.29 -27.72 -36.57
CA ILE A 690 21.39 -27.92 -35.11
C ILE A 690 22.83 -27.58 -34.66
N PRO A 691 23.04 -26.69 -33.69
CA PRO A 691 24.36 -26.37 -33.18
C PRO A 691 24.95 -27.51 -32.33
N GLY A 692 26.23 -27.80 -32.53
CA GLY A 692 26.99 -28.79 -31.76
C GLY A 692 27.26 -30.08 -32.54
N HIS A 693 28.53 -30.33 -32.88
CA HIS A 693 28.94 -31.44 -33.73
C HIS A 693 28.67 -32.82 -33.12
N ILE A 694 28.78 -32.97 -31.79
CA ILE A 694 28.46 -34.23 -31.10
C ILE A 694 26.97 -34.58 -31.22
N LYS A 695 26.09 -33.58 -31.10
CA LYS A 695 24.65 -33.76 -31.26
C LYS A 695 24.31 -34.13 -32.70
N GLN A 696 24.88 -33.41 -33.67
CA GLN A 696 24.74 -33.71 -35.10
C GLN A 696 25.20 -35.13 -35.43
N LEU A 697 26.37 -35.55 -34.92
CA LEU A 697 26.91 -36.91 -35.08
C LEU A 697 25.90 -37.97 -34.63
N ASN A 698 25.38 -37.85 -33.41
CA ASN A 698 24.42 -38.82 -32.86
C ASN A 698 23.12 -38.87 -33.69
N LEU A 699 22.64 -37.71 -34.16
CA LEU A 699 21.44 -37.64 -34.98
C LEU A 699 21.65 -38.23 -36.38
N TYR A 700 22.79 -37.99 -37.02
CA TYR A 700 23.14 -38.61 -38.30
C TYR A 700 23.23 -40.12 -38.18
N LEU A 701 23.89 -40.64 -37.14
CA LEU A 701 23.99 -42.08 -36.89
C LEU A 701 22.62 -42.72 -36.65
N GLY A 702 21.78 -42.12 -35.80
CA GLY A 702 20.42 -42.63 -35.56
C GLY A 702 19.54 -42.58 -36.82
N THR A 703 19.73 -41.58 -37.68
CA THR A 703 19.00 -41.49 -38.96
C THR A 703 19.52 -42.54 -39.97
N ALA A 704 20.83 -42.80 -39.99
CA ALA A 704 21.45 -43.83 -40.84
C ALA A 704 20.95 -45.23 -40.47
N GLU A 705 20.81 -45.53 -39.18
CA GLU A 705 20.25 -46.80 -38.70
C GLU A 705 18.83 -47.01 -39.22
N VAL A 706 17.97 -46.00 -39.14
CA VAL A 706 16.59 -46.06 -39.67
C VAL A 706 16.59 -46.20 -41.20
N ALA A 707 17.50 -45.53 -41.91
CA ALA A 707 17.66 -45.68 -43.36
C ALA A 707 18.05 -47.12 -43.74
N LEU A 708 18.96 -47.76 -43.00
CA LEU A 708 19.35 -49.17 -43.20
C LEU A 708 18.18 -50.13 -42.95
N LEU A 709 17.41 -49.91 -41.87
CA LEU A 709 16.20 -50.68 -41.59
C LEU A 709 15.18 -50.58 -42.73
N GLY A 710 15.12 -49.43 -43.41
CA GLY A 710 14.28 -49.20 -44.59
C GLY A 710 14.84 -49.71 -45.92
N GLY A 711 16.05 -50.30 -45.94
CA GLY A 711 16.73 -50.77 -47.15
C GLY A 711 17.30 -49.64 -48.03
N LEU A 712 17.49 -48.44 -47.48
CA LEU A 712 17.99 -47.24 -48.17
C LEU A 712 19.50 -47.09 -48.03
N VAL A 713 20.27 -48.06 -48.55
CA VAL A 713 21.73 -48.14 -48.37
C VAL A 713 22.45 -46.87 -48.85
N SER A 714 22.03 -46.27 -49.96
CA SER A 714 22.66 -45.05 -50.49
C SER A 714 22.48 -43.82 -49.59
N HIS A 715 21.34 -43.70 -48.90
CA HIS A 715 21.10 -42.59 -47.98
C HIS A 715 21.89 -42.81 -46.68
N SER A 716 21.95 -44.06 -46.21
CA SER A 716 22.79 -44.42 -45.06
C SER A 716 24.26 -44.08 -45.28
N ASP A 717 24.79 -44.35 -46.48
CA ASP A 717 26.20 -44.04 -46.81
C ASP A 717 26.49 -42.54 -46.70
N GLY A 718 25.65 -41.70 -47.31
CA GLY A 718 25.78 -40.24 -47.22
C GLY A 718 25.59 -39.66 -45.81
N LEU A 719 24.71 -40.28 -44.99
CA LEU A 719 24.54 -39.91 -43.59
C LEU A 719 25.76 -40.27 -42.74
N ILE A 720 26.40 -41.42 -43.00
CA ILE A 720 27.63 -41.84 -42.31
C ILE A 720 28.80 -40.93 -42.69
N ASP A 721 28.94 -40.57 -43.97
CA ASP A 721 29.94 -39.60 -44.40
C ASP A 721 29.75 -38.25 -43.70
N SER A 722 28.49 -37.79 -43.61
CA SER A 722 28.15 -36.55 -42.89
C SER A 722 28.47 -36.63 -41.39
N ALA A 723 28.24 -37.79 -40.76
CA ALA A 723 28.65 -38.07 -39.38
C ALA A 723 30.17 -38.03 -39.20
N ILE A 724 30.94 -38.65 -40.10
CA ILE A 724 32.42 -38.64 -40.06
C ILE A 724 32.95 -37.21 -40.18
N ASN A 725 32.35 -36.39 -41.04
CA ASN A 725 32.72 -34.97 -41.20
C ASN A 725 32.47 -34.16 -39.91
N CYS A 726 31.41 -34.46 -39.14
CA CYS A 726 31.17 -33.86 -37.82
C CYS A 726 32.24 -34.24 -36.78
N LEU A 727 32.77 -35.47 -36.82
CA LEU A 727 33.86 -35.91 -35.94
C LEU A 727 35.17 -35.18 -36.26
N GLN A 728 35.54 -35.15 -37.54
CA GLN A 728 36.76 -34.49 -37.99
C GLN A 728 36.76 -33.02 -37.58
N SER A 729 35.65 -32.30 -37.78
CA SER A 729 35.51 -30.88 -37.40
C SER A 729 35.55 -30.62 -35.88
N SER A 730 35.17 -31.59 -35.04
CA SER A 730 35.28 -31.49 -33.58
C SER A 730 36.73 -31.58 -33.08
N ASP A 731 37.55 -32.45 -33.68
CA ASP A 731 38.96 -32.64 -33.32
C ASP A 731 39.82 -31.38 -33.61
N TRP A 732 39.49 -30.62 -34.65
CA TRP A 732 40.17 -29.34 -34.99
C TRP A 732 39.89 -28.20 -33.99
N MET A 733 38.80 -28.25 -33.21
CA MET A 733 38.44 -27.21 -32.24
C MET A 733 39.06 -27.46 -30.86
N GLU A 734 39.21 -28.73 -30.43
CA GLU A 734 39.94 -29.06 -29.19
C GLU A 734 41.44 -28.74 -29.27
N GLU A 735 42.06 -28.90 -30.45
CA GLU A 735 43.46 -28.51 -30.66
C GLU A 735 43.68 -26.99 -30.63
N LYS A 736 42.65 -26.18 -30.88
CA LYS A 736 42.72 -24.71 -30.83
C LYS A 736 42.42 -24.11 -29.45
N GLN A 737 41.75 -24.82 -28.55
CA GLN A 737 41.54 -24.38 -27.16
C GLN A 737 42.68 -24.79 -26.21
N LYS A 738 43.58 -25.69 -26.65
CA LYS A 738 44.82 -26.07 -25.93
C LYS A 738 46.07 -25.32 -26.40
N LYS A 739 45.93 -24.35 -27.31
CA LYS A 739 46.94 -23.34 -27.66
C LYS A 739 46.43 -21.98 -27.26
#